data_AF-I6TX02-F1
#
_entry.id   AF-I6TX02-F1
#
_cell.length_a   1.000
_cell.length_b   1.000
_cell.length_c   1.000
_cell.angle_alpha   90.00
_cell.angle_beta   90.00
_cell.angle_gamma   90.00
#
_symmetry.space_group_name_H-M   'P 1'
#
loop_
_entity.id
_entity.type
_entity.pdbx_description
1 polymer ?
#
loop_
_entity_poly.entity_id
_entity_poly.type
_entity_poly.pdbx_seq_one_letter_code
_entity_poly.pdbx_strand_id
1 'polypeptide(L)'
;KLYDNKDGRFPHGTFQDYLNPVVLVKLVQLGMMKDDILWEDLIERIESVTEINKSDHIAACFRSSIILSLIDEKLKFRDPRAKEFAVKCQTTPFLPFLTKPAGFSLHWKGNDFKMENMFAATDLYIVEHQDSVCLLHPVLNENSPSFKGCGSISLAVKDFLGLLKKPSINLVINQLKEVAKSFDGITSYQENITNACYKSLHEAMLQNDITKTIIITELKHCSFILVENTYIEPTKVSFHLNFEAAPYLYSLPNKYKNNFRELFESVGVKYSFTVEDFALVLQSIKKEKGTKQITENDFQLCRRIISEGIWGLIREKKTEFCEKMYGDILLPDTNLALLPAKSLCYNDCPWIKVKDTAVKYCHSDIPREVAVKLGAVPKRHKASERYASNICFTTLGTEFGQKEKLTSRIKSILNAYPSEKEILKELLQNADDAKATEICFVFGPRHHPLDRIFDERWAPLQGPALCVYNNQPFTEDDIRGIQNLGKGTKEGNPCKTGQYGIGFNSVYHITDCPSFMSSNDILCIFDPHAKYAPGATSVSPGRMFRDLDTDFKIQFSDVLNLYLGNYFKLDKATMFRFPLRNQEMAKSSEISSVPSSDRMVQNFLDKLRADGAELLMFLNHMEKVSVCEIDKTTGSLNVLYSVKGKITDGDRLKRKQFHGSVIESVSKKRQLREIPVQQITYTMDIEDSESNLTTWLICNRSGFSALDKVSKNVLSAHKNEDITLSPRGGVAACII
;
A
#
# COMPACT_ATOMS: atom_id res chain seq x y z
N LYS A 1 79.66 12.65 -11.07
CA LYS A 1 80.54 13.42 -10.15
C LYS A 1 79.98 14.83 -10.01
N LEU A 2 80.31 15.57 -8.95
CA LEU A 2 79.88 16.97 -8.81
C LEU A 2 80.54 17.87 -9.87
N TYR A 3 81.82 17.61 -10.14
CA TYR A 3 82.59 18.22 -11.22
C TYR A 3 83.23 17.13 -12.09
N ASP A 4 83.29 17.39 -13.37
CA ASP A 4 84.00 16.60 -14.38
C ASP A 4 85.39 17.18 -14.62
N ASN A 5 86.32 16.38 -15.14
CA ASN A 5 87.70 16.84 -15.40
C ASN A 5 87.75 18.05 -16.34
N LYS A 6 86.73 18.21 -17.20
CA LYS A 6 86.60 19.33 -18.13
C LYS A 6 86.18 20.64 -17.44
N ASP A 7 85.66 20.59 -16.22
CA ASP A 7 85.30 21.78 -15.45
C ASP A 7 86.53 22.54 -14.93
N GLY A 8 87.73 21.92 -14.96
CA GLY A 8 88.99 22.59 -14.57
C GLY A 8 89.07 22.99 -13.09
N ARG A 9 88.21 22.43 -12.23
CA ARG A 9 88.11 22.80 -10.80
C ARG A 9 89.11 22.07 -9.88
N PHE A 10 89.79 21.03 -10.37
CA PHE A 10 90.76 20.24 -9.59
C PHE A 10 92.16 20.33 -10.21
N PRO A 11 93.22 20.19 -9.39
CA PRO A 11 94.59 20.17 -9.90
C PRO A 11 94.80 18.94 -10.81
N HIS A 12 95.46 19.13 -11.95
CA HIS A 12 95.76 18.07 -12.91
C HIS A 12 97.27 17.82 -12.98
N GLY A 13 97.70 16.57 -13.14
CA GLY A 13 99.12 16.21 -13.23
C GLY A 13 99.44 14.87 -12.58
N THR A 14 100.72 14.64 -12.26
CA THR A 14 101.19 13.41 -11.59
C THR A 14 101.53 13.66 -10.12
N PHE A 15 101.85 12.61 -9.36
CA PHE A 15 102.39 12.72 -7.99
C PHE A 15 103.72 13.48 -7.93
N GLN A 16 104.39 13.69 -9.07
CA GLN A 16 105.61 14.51 -9.17
C GLN A 16 105.29 16.00 -9.36
N ASP A 17 104.05 16.36 -9.69
CA ASP A 17 103.60 17.73 -10.01
C ASP A 17 102.52 18.21 -9.02
N TYR A 18 101.35 18.64 -9.53
CA TYR A 18 100.25 19.22 -8.76
C TYR A 18 99.44 18.22 -7.91
N LEU A 19 99.63 16.91 -8.08
CA LEU A 19 99.06 15.90 -7.17
C LEU A 19 100.00 15.52 -6.02
N ASN A 20 101.18 16.16 -5.92
CA ASN A 20 102.06 15.99 -4.78
C ASN A 20 101.38 16.50 -3.49
N PRO A 21 101.32 15.73 -2.39
CA PRO A 21 100.68 16.15 -1.14
C PRO A 21 101.18 17.50 -0.59
N VAL A 22 102.47 17.81 -0.76
CA VAL A 22 103.07 19.08 -0.32
C VAL A 22 102.58 20.24 -1.19
N VAL A 23 102.46 20.02 -2.51
CA VAL A 23 101.94 21.02 -3.45
C VAL A 23 100.47 21.27 -3.19
N LEU A 24 99.67 20.24 -2.93
CA LEU A 24 98.25 20.38 -2.57
C LEU A 24 98.06 21.25 -1.31
N VAL A 25 98.89 21.07 -0.28
CA VAL A 25 98.86 21.93 0.93
C VAL A 25 99.18 23.39 0.57
N LYS A 26 100.17 23.64 -0.29
CA LYS A 26 100.48 24.99 -0.75
C LYS A 26 99.36 25.61 -1.60
N LEU A 27 98.70 24.83 -2.45
CA LEU A 27 97.56 25.33 -3.23
C LEU A 27 96.41 25.78 -2.31
N VAL A 28 96.14 25.02 -1.24
CA VAL A 28 95.16 25.43 -0.22
C VAL A 28 95.58 26.72 0.49
N GLN A 29 96.87 26.89 0.83
CA GLN A 29 97.40 28.14 1.38
C GLN A 29 97.29 29.33 0.41
N LEU A 30 97.32 29.07 -0.90
CA LEU A 30 97.13 30.07 -1.95
C LEU A 30 95.65 30.37 -2.25
N GLY A 31 94.72 29.77 -1.50
CA GLY A 31 93.29 30.04 -1.61
C GLY A 31 92.49 28.98 -2.37
N MET A 32 93.08 27.83 -2.70
CA MET A 32 92.32 26.71 -3.25
C MET A 32 91.39 26.13 -2.18
N MET A 33 90.10 26.04 -2.51
CA MET A 33 89.09 25.49 -1.61
C MET A 33 89.36 24.03 -1.27
N LYS A 34 89.16 23.65 -0.01
CA LYS A 34 89.33 22.30 0.50
C LYS A 34 88.18 21.95 1.42
N ASP A 35 87.61 20.76 1.23
CA ASP A 35 86.62 20.14 2.11
C ASP A 35 85.25 20.87 2.26
N ASP A 36 85.06 22.05 1.68
CA ASP A 36 83.77 22.77 1.65
C ASP A 36 83.51 23.46 0.29
N ILE A 37 82.25 23.47 -0.16
CA ILE A 37 81.80 24.12 -1.40
C ILE A 37 80.99 25.38 -1.07
N LEU A 38 81.20 26.49 -1.79
CA LEU A 38 80.40 27.69 -1.59
C LEU A 38 78.96 27.49 -2.09
N TRP A 39 77.99 28.21 -1.52
CA TRP A 39 76.59 28.13 -1.96
C TRP A 39 76.43 28.55 -3.42
N GLU A 40 77.19 29.56 -3.87
CA GLU A 40 77.20 30.02 -5.25
C GLU A 40 77.63 28.92 -6.22
N ASP A 41 78.73 28.21 -5.91
CA ASP A 41 79.18 27.06 -6.69
C ASP A 41 78.17 25.90 -6.63
N LEU A 42 77.52 25.68 -5.48
CA LEU A 42 76.50 24.65 -5.34
C LEU A 42 75.26 24.94 -6.20
N ILE A 43 74.81 26.21 -6.25
CA ILE A 43 73.73 26.65 -7.14
C ILE A 43 74.12 26.48 -8.61
N GLU A 44 75.33 26.88 -9.00
CA GLU A 44 75.85 26.65 -10.36
C GLU A 44 75.78 25.16 -10.73
N ARG A 45 76.13 24.28 -9.78
CA ARG A 45 76.03 22.83 -9.97
C ARG A 45 74.59 22.33 -10.03
N ILE A 46 73.67 22.90 -9.26
CA ILE A 46 72.21 22.63 -9.37
C ILE A 46 71.72 22.98 -10.78
N GLU A 47 72.06 24.16 -11.30
CA GLU A 47 71.66 24.62 -12.63
C GLU A 47 72.20 23.71 -13.74
N SER A 48 73.40 23.16 -13.57
CA SER A 48 74.02 22.24 -14.54
C SER A 48 73.30 20.89 -14.68
N VAL A 49 72.49 20.48 -13.70
CA VAL A 49 71.83 19.15 -13.70
C VAL A 49 70.89 19.01 -14.89
N THR A 50 70.12 20.05 -15.21
CA THR A 50 69.17 20.02 -16.33
C THR A 50 69.90 19.84 -17.66
N GLU A 51 71.08 20.45 -17.84
CA GLU A 51 71.87 20.30 -19.07
C GLU A 51 72.43 18.88 -19.20
N ILE A 52 72.92 18.30 -18.10
CA ILE A 52 73.42 16.92 -18.09
C ILE A 52 72.30 15.94 -18.43
N ASN A 53 71.11 16.16 -17.88
CA ASN A 53 69.96 15.29 -18.07
C ASN A 53 69.53 15.14 -19.54
N LYS A 54 69.87 16.10 -20.42
CA LYS A 54 69.64 15.98 -21.87
C LYS A 54 70.47 14.88 -22.53
N SER A 55 71.58 14.48 -21.91
CA SER A 55 72.54 13.52 -22.47
C SER A 55 72.72 12.26 -21.62
N ASP A 56 72.67 12.38 -20.29
CA ASP A 56 72.88 11.29 -19.35
C ASP A 56 72.05 11.49 -18.07
N HIS A 57 70.92 10.81 -18.02
CA HIS A 57 70.01 10.84 -16.87
C HIS A 57 70.63 10.27 -15.59
N ILE A 58 71.46 9.23 -15.70
CA ILE A 58 72.07 8.58 -14.54
C ILE A 58 73.09 9.54 -13.91
N ALA A 59 73.89 10.23 -14.73
CA ALA A 59 74.81 11.24 -14.27
C ALA A 59 74.09 12.43 -13.64
N ALA A 60 72.97 12.87 -14.21
CA ALA A 60 72.14 13.94 -13.65
C ALA A 60 71.62 13.57 -12.26
N CYS A 61 70.96 12.42 -12.12
CA CYS A 61 70.44 11.94 -10.83
C CYS A 61 71.54 11.71 -9.79
N PHE A 62 72.71 11.22 -10.22
CA PHE A 62 73.86 11.08 -9.33
C PHE A 62 74.40 12.44 -8.87
N ARG A 63 74.44 13.46 -9.74
CA ARG A 63 74.81 14.83 -9.36
C ARG A 63 73.77 15.43 -8.40
N SER A 64 72.47 15.25 -8.65
CA SER A 64 71.42 15.66 -7.71
C SER A 64 71.60 15.02 -6.35
N SER A 65 71.93 13.73 -6.29
CA SER A 65 72.19 13.02 -5.03
C SER A 65 73.37 13.61 -4.25
N ILE A 66 74.47 13.94 -4.92
CA ILE A 66 75.62 14.59 -4.28
C ILE A 66 75.24 15.99 -3.77
N ILE A 67 74.54 16.78 -4.59
CA ILE A 67 74.06 18.11 -4.22
C ILE A 67 73.20 18.03 -2.96
N LEU A 68 72.24 17.09 -2.91
CA LEU A 68 71.38 16.90 -1.74
C LEU A 68 72.17 16.51 -0.49
N SER A 69 73.21 15.68 -0.62
CA SER A 69 74.11 15.33 0.49
C SER A 69 74.90 16.54 0.99
N LEU A 70 75.38 17.41 0.09
CA LEU A 70 76.11 18.62 0.46
C LEU A 70 75.21 19.66 1.13
N ILE A 71 73.96 19.79 0.66
CA ILE A 71 72.94 20.60 1.34
C ILE A 71 72.71 20.03 2.76
N ASP A 72 72.58 18.71 2.90
CA ASP A 72 72.39 18.08 4.22
C ASP A 72 73.56 18.37 5.18
N GLU A 73 74.80 18.32 4.69
CA GLU A 73 75.99 18.69 5.47
C GLU A 73 75.97 20.17 5.87
N LYS A 74 75.73 21.07 4.93
CA LYS A 74 75.60 22.53 5.18
C LYS A 74 74.53 22.84 6.24
N LEU A 75 73.40 22.13 6.20
CA LEU A 75 72.32 22.28 7.17
C LEU A 75 72.71 21.72 8.56
N LYS A 76 73.43 20.59 8.62
CA LYS A 76 73.96 20.03 9.88
C LYS A 76 74.93 20.98 10.58
N PHE A 77 75.76 21.69 9.81
CA PHE A 77 76.67 22.72 10.32
C PHE A 77 75.97 24.06 10.65
N ARG A 78 74.65 24.16 10.43
CA ARG A 78 73.83 25.36 10.70
C ARG A 78 74.37 26.63 10.01
N ASP A 79 74.76 26.50 8.74
CA ASP A 79 75.22 27.64 7.96
C ASP A 79 74.14 28.76 7.91
N PRO A 80 74.41 29.98 8.41
CA PRO A 80 73.43 31.06 8.46
C PRO A 80 72.98 31.52 7.07
N ARG A 81 73.81 31.31 6.04
CA ARG A 81 73.52 31.72 4.65
C ARG A 81 72.55 30.78 3.95
N ALA A 82 72.26 29.60 4.50
CA ALA A 82 71.35 28.64 3.87
C ALA A 82 69.99 29.29 3.50
N LYS A 83 69.47 30.18 4.36
CA LYS A 83 68.20 30.89 4.10
C LYS A 83 68.24 31.80 2.87
N GLU A 84 69.40 32.39 2.56
CA GLU A 84 69.59 33.27 1.39
C GLU A 84 69.45 32.50 0.08
N PHE A 85 69.87 31.23 0.08
CA PHE A 85 69.89 30.37 -1.12
C PHE A 85 68.69 29.41 -1.21
N ALA A 86 67.88 29.31 -0.16
CA ALA A 86 66.72 28.41 -0.10
C ALA A 86 65.79 28.59 -1.30
N VAL A 87 65.40 29.83 -1.64
CA VAL A 87 64.48 30.10 -2.76
C VAL A 87 65.07 29.60 -4.08
N LYS A 88 66.36 29.84 -4.34
CA LYS A 88 67.02 29.35 -5.55
C LYS A 88 67.04 27.81 -5.60
N CYS A 89 67.42 27.15 -4.51
CA CYS A 89 67.38 25.69 -4.42
C CYS A 89 65.96 25.13 -4.62
N GLN A 90 64.93 25.85 -4.17
CA GLN A 90 63.54 25.44 -4.29
C GLN A 90 63.00 25.57 -5.72
N THR A 91 63.36 26.63 -6.44
CA THR A 91 62.81 26.97 -7.76
C THR A 91 63.62 26.45 -8.94
N THR A 92 64.90 26.13 -8.75
CA THR A 92 65.74 25.62 -9.84
C THR A 92 65.43 24.14 -10.11
N PRO A 93 65.25 23.71 -11.37
CA PRO A 93 64.95 22.33 -11.69
C PRO A 93 66.20 21.44 -11.63
N PHE A 94 66.21 20.49 -10.68
CA PHE A 94 67.30 19.53 -10.55
C PHE A 94 66.86 18.20 -9.91
N LEU A 95 65.56 18.00 -9.67
CA LEU A 95 65.04 16.80 -9.05
C LEU A 95 64.33 15.90 -10.08
N PRO A 96 64.53 14.58 -10.01
CA PRO A 96 63.83 13.63 -10.86
C PRO A 96 62.40 13.39 -10.36
N PHE A 97 61.51 13.02 -11.27
CA PHE A 97 60.12 12.66 -10.98
C PHE A 97 59.91 11.15 -11.17
N LEU A 98 58.83 10.57 -10.63
CA LEU A 98 58.43 9.18 -10.82
C LEU A 98 57.62 9.00 -12.10
N THR A 99 57.95 7.98 -12.91
CA THR A 99 57.08 7.53 -14.00
C THR A 99 56.04 6.54 -13.48
N LYS A 100 55.05 6.24 -14.32
CA LYS A 100 54.00 5.27 -14.05
C LYS A 100 54.57 3.94 -13.55
N PRO A 101 54.18 3.47 -12.35
CA PRO A 101 54.59 2.18 -11.84
C PRO A 101 54.15 1.03 -12.76
N ALA A 102 54.92 -0.05 -12.79
CA ALA A 102 54.55 -1.25 -13.55
C ALA A 102 53.23 -1.83 -13.03
N GLY A 103 52.30 -2.14 -13.94
CA GLY A 103 50.98 -2.66 -13.59
C GLY A 103 49.96 -1.62 -13.12
N PHE A 104 50.34 -0.33 -13.05
CA PHE A 104 49.39 0.74 -12.74
C PHE A 104 48.40 0.92 -13.91
N SER A 105 47.10 0.96 -13.62
CA SER A 105 46.06 0.98 -14.65
C SER A 105 45.74 2.41 -15.11
N LEU A 106 45.71 3.37 -14.19
CA LEU A 106 45.29 4.74 -14.47
C LEU A 106 46.34 5.58 -15.22
N HIS A 107 45.92 6.75 -15.69
CA HIS A 107 46.84 7.81 -16.11
C HIS A 107 47.80 8.16 -14.96
N TRP A 108 49.01 8.60 -15.26
CA TRP A 108 49.99 8.97 -14.26
C TRP A 108 50.71 10.22 -14.74
N LYS A 109 50.68 11.30 -13.95
CA LYS A 109 51.14 12.61 -14.40
C LYS A 109 52.59 12.63 -14.86
N GLY A 110 53.44 11.83 -14.23
CA GLY A 110 54.84 11.69 -14.64
C GLY A 110 55.01 11.26 -16.10
N ASN A 111 54.08 10.50 -16.68
CA ASN A 111 54.19 10.06 -18.07
C ASN A 111 53.88 11.15 -19.10
N ASP A 112 53.37 12.31 -18.66
CA ASP A 112 53.19 13.47 -19.54
C ASP A 112 54.52 14.14 -19.87
N PHE A 113 55.59 13.79 -19.15
CA PHE A 113 56.91 14.39 -19.26
C PHE A 113 57.92 13.39 -19.81
N LYS A 114 58.92 13.91 -20.52
CA LYS A 114 60.02 13.07 -21.04
C LYS A 114 61.09 12.90 -19.97
N MET A 115 61.96 11.92 -20.15
CA MET A 115 63.04 11.64 -19.19
C MET A 115 64.04 12.79 -19.09
N GLU A 116 64.15 13.63 -20.11
CA GLU A 116 65.05 14.80 -20.11
C GLU A 116 64.52 15.95 -19.22
N ASN A 117 63.30 15.86 -18.69
CA ASN A 117 62.74 16.85 -17.78
C ASN A 117 63.25 16.66 -16.33
N MET A 118 63.71 17.74 -15.72
CA MET A 118 63.93 17.86 -14.27
C MET A 118 62.95 18.87 -13.69
N PHE A 119 62.62 18.73 -12.42
CA PHE A 119 61.64 19.58 -11.74
C PHE A 119 62.25 20.36 -10.60
N ALA A 120 61.67 21.53 -10.36
CA ALA A 120 61.89 22.30 -9.16
C ALA A 120 61.23 21.59 -7.96
N ALA A 121 61.78 21.80 -6.77
CA ALA A 121 61.20 21.23 -5.56
C ALA A 121 59.78 21.76 -5.30
N THR A 122 59.51 23.01 -5.68
CA THR A 122 58.18 23.63 -5.58
C THR A 122 57.11 22.99 -6.46
N ASP A 123 57.48 22.21 -7.47
CA ASP A 123 56.55 21.60 -8.42
C ASP A 123 56.27 20.12 -8.13
N LEU A 124 57.08 19.51 -7.25
CA LEU A 124 56.99 18.11 -6.89
C LEU A 124 56.26 17.90 -5.56
N TYR A 125 55.76 16.69 -5.38
CA TYR A 125 55.32 16.16 -4.09
C TYR A 125 56.15 14.94 -3.70
N ILE A 126 56.32 14.72 -2.40
CA ILE A 126 56.99 13.51 -1.90
C ILE A 126 56.10 12.27 -2.05
N VAL A 127 56.72 11.09 -2.01
CA VAL A 127 56.06 9.79 -2.19
C VAL A 127 54.93 9.57 -1.17
N GLU A 128 55.01 10.15 0.04
CA GLU A 128 53.96 10.07 1.06
C GLU A 128 52.60 10.64 0.60
N HIS A 129 52.60 11.57 -0.35
CA HIS A 129 51.40 12.19 -0.91
C HIS A 129 51.05 11.66 -2.30
N GLN A 130 51.77 10.65 -2.80
CA GLN A 130 51.58 10.05 -4.13
C GLN A 130 50.11 9.81 -4.44
N ASP A 131 49.42 9.06 -3.58
CA ASP A 131 48.06 8.59 -3.85
C ASP A 131 47.02 9.74 -3.88
N SER A 132 47.38 10.92 -3.36
CA SER A 132 46.55 12.12 -3.38
C SER A 132 46.83 13.05 -4.57
N VAL A 133 47.89 12.83 -5.35
CA VAL A 133 48.33 13.78 -6.39
C VAL A 133 48.78 13.14 -7.71
N CYS A 134 49.05 11.83 -7.75
CA CYS A 134 49.76 11.17 -8.86
C CYS A 134 49.09 11.26 -10.24
N LEU A 135 47.79 11.55 -10.31
CA LEU A 135 47.08 11.72 -11.59
C LEU A 135 47.25 13.15 -12.13
N LEU A 136 47.51 14.12 -11.24
CA LEU A 136 47.48 15.55 -11.57
C LEU A 136 48.83 16.26 -11.43
N HIS A 137 49.72 15.80 -10.53
CA HIS A 137 51.04 16.37 -10.27
C HIS A 137 52.16 15.33 -10.27
N PRO A 138 53.39 15.73 -10.66
CA PRO A 138 54.56 14.86 -10.61
C PRO A 138 55.00 14.59 -9.16
N VAL A 139 55.42 13.35 -8.90
CA VAL A 139 55.91 12.89 -7.59
C VAL A 139 57.42 12.71 -7.68
N LEU A 140 58.16 13.13 -6.65
CA LEU A 140 59.62 13.02 -6.56
C LEU A 140 60.08 11.56 -6.62
N ASN A 141 61.09 11.27 -7.45
CA ASN A 141 61.75 9.96 -7.48
C ASN A 141 62.97 9.93 -6.57
N GLU A 142 62.79 9.46 -5.32
CA GLU A 142 63.91 9.19 -4.42
C GLU A 142 64.64 7.89 -4.84
N ASN A 143 63.93 6.76 -4.91
CA ASN A 143 64.50 5.45 -5.20
C ASN A 143 63.53 4.52 -5.95
N SER A 144 63.24 4.81 -7.22
CA SER A 144 62.42 3.94 -8.08
C SER A 144 63.22 2.78 -8.68
N PRO A 145 62.62 1.58 -8.82
CA PRO A 145 63.21 0.47 -9.56
C PRO A 145 63.20 0.69 -11.09
N SER A 146 62.33 1.57 -11.60
CA SER A 146 62.17 1.78 -13.04
C SER A 146 63.30 2.62 -13.66
N PHE A 147 63.89 3.55 -12.90
CA PHE A 147 65.02 4.39 -13.30
C PHE A 147 65.61 5.12 -12.09
N LYS A 148 66.86 5.57 -12.22
CA LYS A 148 67.66 6.13 -11.11
C LYS A 148 67.02 7.40 -10.55
N GLY A 149 66.64 7.38 -9.27
CA GLY A 149 66.21 8.56 -8.53
C GLY A 149 67.37 9.35 -7.92
N CYS A 150 67.05 10.38 -7.14
CA CYS A 150 68.04 11.25 -6.47
C CYS A 150 68.61 10.67 -5.16
N GLY A 151 68.17 9.48 -4.74
CA GLY A 151 68.53 8.88 -3.46
C GLY A 151 67.64 9.36 -2.31
N SER A 152 67.86 8.79 -1.13
CA SER A 152 67.14 9.17 0.09
C SER A 152 67.44 10.60 0.52
N ILE A 153 66.40 11.37 0.85
CA ILE A 153 66.54 12.75 1.29
C ILE A 153 66.23 12.86 2.80
N SER A 154 67.09 13.54 3.56
CA SER A 154 66.85 13.79 4.98
C SER A 154 65.66 14.73 5.21
N LEU A 155 65.03 14.65 6.39
CA LEU A 155 63.88 15.52 6.72
C LEU A 155 64.26 17.01 6.69
N ALA A 156 65.48 17.35 7.13
CA ALA A 156 65.98 18.71 7.11
C ALA A 156 66.10 19.27 5.68
N VAL A 157 66.58 18.45 4.74
CA VAL A 157 66.67 18.85 3.33
C VAL A 157 65.27 18.92 2.70
N LYS A 158 64.36 18.01 3.03
CA LYS A 158 62.96 18.08 2.55
C LYS A 158 62.27 19.38 3.01
N ASP A 159 62.49 19.79 4.26
CA ASP A 159 61.97 21.05 4.80
C ASP A 159 62.61 22.26 4.09
N PHE A 160 63.94 22.26 3.97
CA PHE A 160 64.71 23.30 3.29
C PHE A 160 64.28 23.51 1.82
N LEU A 161 63.98 22.43 1.11
CA LEU A 161 63.50 22.47 -0.28
C LEU A 161 61.98 22.70 -0.41
N GLY A 162 61.24 22.85 0.69
CA GLY A 162 59.79 23.06 0.64
C GLY A 162 59.00 21.84 0.17
N LEU A 163 59.59 20.64 0.23
CA LEU A 163 58.97 19.38 -0.22
C LEU A 163 57.95 18.83 0.79
N LEU A 164 57.98 19.29 2.05
CA LEU A 164 57.02 18.92 3.09
C LEU A 164 55.66 19.63 2.98
N LYS A 165 55.36 20.24 1.83
CA LYS A 165 54.07 20.86 1.55
C LYS A 165 52.96 19.80 1.42
N LYS A 166 51.81 20.09 2.02
CA LYS A 166 50.62 19.25 1.87
C LYS A 166 49.86 19.60 0.57
N PRO A 167 49.22 18.62 -0.08
CA PRO A 167 48.30 18.88 -1.19
C PRO A 167 47.17 19.82 -0.76
N SER A 168 46.76 20.73 -1.65
CA SER A 168 45.60 21.59 -1.39
C SER A 168 44.30 20.77 -1.46
N ILE A 169 43.25 21.19 -0.75
CA ILE A 169 41.96 20.51 -0.76
C ILE A 169 41.39 20.41 -2.18
N ASN A 170 41.48 21.48 -2.97
CA ASN A 170 41.03 21.49 -4.37
C ASN A 170 41.80 20.47 -5.23
N LEU A 171 43.10 20.30 -4.99
CA LEU A 171 43.89 19.29 -5.67
C LEU A 171 43.42 17.87 -5.33
N VAL A 172 43.16 17.59 -4.06
CA VAL A 172 42.64 16.28 -3.60
C VAL A 172 41.24 16.01 -4.16
N ILE A 173 40.35 17.02 -4.19
CA ILE A 173 39.03 16.90 -4.81
C ILE A 173 39.16 16.59 -6.30
N ASN A 174 40.03 17.28 -7.02
CA ASN A 174 40.24 17.04 -8.45
C ASN A 174 40.85 15.67 -8.73
N GLN A 175 41.79 15.21 -7.90
CA GLN A 175 42.35 13.86 -7.97
C GLN A 175 41.24 12.82 -7.80
N LEU A 176 40.35 13.02 -6.81
CA LEU A 176 39.21 12.14 -6.57
C LEU A 176 38.19 12.15 -7.72
N LYS A 177 37.95 13.31 -8.34
CA LYS A 177 37.11 13.42 -9.53
C LYS A 177 37.75 12.72 -10.73
N GLU A 178 39.08 12.75 -10.85
CA GLU A 178 39.80 12.11 -11.95
C GLU A 178 39.82 10.59 -11.82
N VAL A 179 40.08 10.05 -10.62
CA VAL A 179 40.01 8.59 -10.40
C VAL A 179 38.60 8.05 -10.64
N ALA A 180 37.57 8.83 -10.33
CA ALA A 180 36.18 8.45 -10.53
C ALA A 180 35.73 8.39 -12.00
N LYS A 181 36.49 8.97 -12.94
CA LYS A 181 36.23 8.85 -14.39
C LYS A 181 36.70 7.53 -14.98
N SER A 182 37.47 6.72 -14.25
CA SER A 182 37.97 5.44 -14.75
C SER A 182 36.89 4.36 -14.64
N PHE A 183 36.56 3.73 -15.78
CA PHE A 183 35.51 2.71 -15.87
C PHE A 183 36.05 1.28 -16.12
N ASP A 184 37.36 1.10 -16.32
CA ASP A 184 37.99 -0.19 -16.65
C ASP A 184 38.32 -1.05 -15.41
N GLY A 185 37.31 -1.28 -14.56
CA GLY A 185 37.44 -2.06 -13.33
C GLY A 185 38.28 -1.37 -12.24
N ILE A 186 37.86 -1.49 -10.98
CA ILE A 186 38.62 -0.95 -9.85
C ILE A 186 39.75 -1.92 -9.50
N THR A 187 40.99 -1.45 -9.65
CA THR A 187 42.18 -2.14 -9.15
C THR A 187 42.50 -1.65 -7.73
N SER A 188 43.39 -2.36 -7.03
CA SER A 188 43.88 -1.93 -5.71
C SER A 188 44.46 -0.51 -5.71
N TYR A 189 44.96 -0.02 -6.84
CA TYR A 189 45.45 1.35 -6.97
C TYR A 189 44.33 2.39 -6.88
N GLN A 190 43.20 2.20 -7.60
CA GLN A 190 42.03 3.09 -7.48
C GLN A 190 41.52 3.14 -6.04
N GLU A 191 41.48 1.98 -5.37
CA GLU A 191 41.01 1.89 -3.98
C GLU A 191 41.94 2.65 -3.02
N ASN A 192 43.26 2.50 -3.18
CA ASN A 192 44.26 3.21 -2.37
C ASN A 192 44.18 4.73 -2.58
N ILE A 193 44.11 5.18 -3.84
CA ILE A 193 43.96 6.60 -4.20
C ILE A 193 42.68 7.17 -3.59
N THR A 194 41.57 6.46 -3.76
CA THR A 194 40.27 6.89 -3.23
C THR A 194 40.32 6.99 -1.70
N ASN A 195 40.87 5.98 -1.02
CA ASN A 195 40.97 5.96 0.43
C ASN A 195 41.89 7.07 0.96
N ALA A 196 43.02 7.34 0.28
CA ALA A 196 43.91 8.45 0.61
C ALA A 196 43.19 9.80 0.46
N CYS A 197 42.45 9.99 -0.64
CA CYS A 197 41.64 11.19 -0.85
C CYS A 197 40.57 11.36 0.23
N TYR A 198 39.81 10.29 0.57
CA TYR A 198 38.81 10.34 1.64
C TYR A 198 39.42 10.72 2.98
N LYS A 199 40.56 10.11 3.35
CA LYS A 199 41.27 10.43 4.58
C LYS A 199 41.67 11.90 4.63
N SER A 200 42.31 12.41 3.58
CA SER A 200 42.74 13.81 3.53
C SER A 200 41.57 14.79 3.57
N LEU A 201 40.47 14.50 2.84
CA LEU A 201 39.28 15.35 2.85
C LEU A 201 38.57 15.32 4.19
N HIS A 202 38.47 14.14 4.81
CA HIS A 202 37.86 13.98 6.13
C HIS A 202 38.66 14.74 7.21
N GLU A 203 39.98 14.58 7.25
CA GLU A 203 40.85 15.31 8.19
C GLU A 203 40.76 16.83 7.97
N ALA A 204 40.78 17.30 6.72
CA ALA A 204 40.69 18.72 6.38
C ALA A 204 39.32 19.32 6.73
N MET A 205 38.25 18.55 6.57
CA MET A 205 36.88 18.94 6.91
C MET A 205 36.70 19.12 8.43
N LEU A 206 37.36 18.30 9.26
CA LEU A 206 37.28 18.40 10.72
C LEU A 206 38.03 19.61 11.29
N GLN A 207 38.97 20.19 10.53
CA GLN A 207 39.81 21.28 11.00
C GLN A 207 39.23 22.68 10.70
N ASN A 208 38.40 22.84 9.65
CA ASN A 208 37.96 24.15 9.19
C ASN A 208 36.57 24.10 8.52
N ASP A 209 35.62 24.89 9.02
CA ASP A 209 34.25 24.97 8.49
C ASP A 209 34.14 25.55 7.07
N ILE A 210 35.05 26.46 6.69
CA ILE A 210 35.10 27.00 5.32
C ILE A 210 35.50 25.88 4.36
N THR A 211 36.53 25.11 4.72
CA THR A 211 36.96 23.92 3.98
C THR A 211 35.83 22.91 3.86
N LYS A 212 35.12 22.64 4.95
CA LYS A 212 33.94 21.76 4.95
C LYS A 212 32.90 22.21 3.92
N THR A 213 32.60 23.50 3.87
CA THR A 213 31.63 24.06 2.92
C THR A 213 32.07 23.86 1.46
N ILE A 214 33.36 24.05 1.16
CA ILE A 214 33.94 23.81 -0.16
C ILE A 214 33.81 22.33 -0.55
N ILE A 215 34.20 21.41 0.35
CA ILE A 215 34.13 19.96 0.12
C ILE A 215 32.69 19.53 -0.17
N ILE A 216 31.73 19.98 0.64
CA ILE A 216 30.31 19.65 0.45
C ILE A 216 29.83 20.15 -0.92
N THR A 217 30.11 21.40 -1.26
CA THR A 217 29.63 22.02 -2.51
C THR A 217 30.17 21.28 -3.73
N GLU A 218 31.46 20.93 -3.72
CA GLU A 218 32.12 20.29 -4.85
C GLU A 218 31.77 18.80 -5.04
N LEU A 219 31.39 18.10 -3.97
CA LEU A 219 31.18 16.65 -3.99
C LEU A 219 29.71 16.22 -3.98
N LYS A 220 28.79 17.08 -3.55
CA LYS A 220 27.35 16.76 -3.40
C LYS A 220 26.70 16.19 -4.66
N HIS A 221 27.16 16.60 -5.84
CA HIS A 221 26.62 16.20 -7.14
C HIS A 221 27.59 15.37 -7.98
N CYS A 222 28.71 14.91 -7.40
CA CYS A 222 29.70 14.11 -8.10
C CYS A 222 29.55 12.63 -7.74
N SER A 223 29.69 11.76 -8.74
CA SER A 223 29.87 10.34 -8.52
C SER A 223 31.29 10.10 -8.03
N PHE A 224 31.47 10.02 -6.71
CA PHE A 224 32.79 9.86 -6.10
C PHE A 224 32.84 8.76 -5.04
N ILE A 225 31.69 8.20 -4.65
CA ILE A 225 31.61 7.18 -3.60
C ILE A 225 31.87 5.82 -4.23
N LEU A 226 32.99 5.21 -3.88
CA LEU A 226 33.36 3.89 -4.37
C LEU A 226 32.49 2.81 -3.70
N VAL A 227 31.61 2.18 -4.47
CA VAL A 227 30.80 1.04 -4.01
C VAL A 227 31.02 -0.13 -4.96
N GLU A 228 31.45 -1.26 -4.42
CA GLU A 228 31.84 -2.44 -5.20
C GLU A 228 32.85 -2.07 -6.29
N ASN A 229 32.41 -2.04 -7.55
CA ASN A 229 33.23 -1.75 -8.73
C ASN A 229 32.76 -0.50 -9.48
N THR A 230 32.14 0.48 -8.80
CA THR A 230 31.68 1.72 -9.46
C THR A 230 31.67 2.92 -8.51
N TYR A 231 31.74 4.12 -9.08
CA TYR A 231 31.61 5.37 -8.35
C TYR A 231 30.17 5.87 -8.43
N ILE A 232 29.55 6.08 -7.27
CA ILE A 232 28.14 6.42 -7.13
C ILE A 232 28.00 7.82 -6.50
N GLU A 233 26.92 8.51 -6.88
CA GLU A 233 26.52 9.79 -6.29
C GLU A 233 26.00 9.65 -4.86
N PRO A 234 26.18 10.66 -3.97
CA PRO A 234 25.73 10.59 -2.58
C PRO A 234 24.24 10.26 -2.40
N THR A 235 23.38 10.72 -3.32
CA THR A 235 21.92 10.55 -3.26
C THR A 235 21.46 9.10 -3.41
N LYS A 236 22.28 8.24 -4.03
CA LYS A 236 22.00 6.81 -4.25
C LYS A 236 22.65 5.90 -3.22
N VAL A 237 23.34 6.45 -2.22
CA VAL A 237 24.02 5.69 -1.17
C VAL A 237 23.37 5.95 0.17
N SER A 238 23.28 4.92 1.01
CA SER A 238 22.83 5.08 2.41
C SER A 238 23.74 4.36 3.41
N PHE A 239 23.75 4.83 4.66
CA PHE A 239 24.44 4.15 5.76
C PHE A 239 23.78 2.82 6.13
N HIS A 240 22.45 2.72 5.99
CA HIS A 240 21.68 1.56 6.39
C HIS A 240 20.72 1.13 5.27
N LEU A 241 21.08 0.02 4.61
CA LEU A 241 20.26 -0.68 3.64
C LEU A 241 20.43 -2.19 3.89
N ASN A 242 19.33 -2.87 4.18
CA ASN A 242 19.32 -4.26 4.66
C ASN A 242 19.27 -5.31 3.53
N PHE A 243 19.18 -4.87 2.28
CA PHE A 243 18.99 -5.75 1.13
C PHE A 243 19.67 -5.18 -0.12
N GLU A 244 19.88 -6.02 -1.11
CA GLU A 244 20.53 -5.62 -2.36
C GLU A 244 19.56 -4.90 -3.30
N ALA A 245 19.86 -3.62 -3.58
CA ALA A 245 19.07 -2.75 -4.45
C ALA A 245 19.86 -2.18 -5.65
N ALA A 246 21.04 -2.75 -5.94
CA ALA A 246 21.83 -2.41 -7.12
C ALA A 246 21.03 -2.72 -8.41
N PRO A 247 21.21 -1.95 -9.49
CA PRO A 247 22.14 -0.83 -9.66
C PRO A 247 21.58 0.55 -9.26
N TYR A 248 20.40 0.63 -8.63
CA TYR A 248 19.72 1.91 -8.39
C TYR A 248 20.07 2.53 -7.04
N LEU A 249 20.17 1.71 -5.99
CA LEU A 249 20.47 2.15 -4.63
C LEU A 249 21.52 1.24 -4.01
N TYR A 250 22.39 1.83 -3.19
CA TYR A 250 23.56 1.17 -2.64
C TYR A 250 23.68 1.39 -1.12
N SER A 251 24.28 0.39 -0.45
CA SER A 251 24.72 0.50 0.93
C SER A 251 26.17 0.99 0.95
N LEU A 252 26.48 1.97 1.79
CA LEU A 252 27.84 2.46 1.98
C LEU A 252 28.72 1.29 2.49
N PRO A 253 29.90 1.01 1.93
CA PRO A 253 30.78 -0.04 2.45
C PRO A 253 31.16 0.17 3.93
N ASN A 254 31.18 -0.90 4.72
CA ASN A 254 31.45 -0.82 6.17
C ASN A 254 32.81 -0.17 6.50
N LYS A 255 33.83 -0.37 5.65
CA LYS A 255 35.15 0.29 5.78
C LYS A 255 35.05 1.82 5.78
N TYR A 256 34.05 2.39 5.11
CA TYR A 256 33.84 3.83 5.03
C TYR A 256 32.90 4.35 6.11
N LYS A 257 31.91 3.54 6.53
CA LYS A 257 30.99 3.88 7.63
C LYS A 257 31.75 4.22 8.93
N ASN A 258 32.81 3.49 9.22
CA ASN A 258 33.54 3.63 10.48
C ASN A 258 34.64 4.71 10.41
N ASN A 259 35.26 4.88 9.24
CA ASN A 259 36.47 5.72 9.12
C ASN A 259 36.18 7.15 8.66
N PHE A 260 35.07 7.40 7.94
CA PHE A 260 34.82 8.70 7.28
C PHE A 260 33.35 9.15 7.40
N ARG A 261 32.69 8.80 8.51
CA ARG A 261 31.24 8.99 8.70
C ARG A 261 30.80 10.43 8.43
N GLU A 262 31.46 11.39 9.07
CA GLU A 262 31.12 12.81 9.02
C GLU A 262 31.24 13.36 7.59
N LEU A 263 32.18 12.82 6.79
CA LEU A 263 32.37 13.25 5.41
C LEU A 263 31.13 12.86 4.58
N PHE A 264 30.71 11.60 4.68
CA PHE A 264 29.57 11.07 3.94
C PHE A 264 28.23 11.66 4.42
N GLU A 265 28.05 11.85 5.73
CA GLU A 265 26.87 12.55 6.27
C GLU A 265 26.80 13.99 5.75
N SER A 266 27.93 14.70 5.69
CA SER A 266 27.98 16.10 5.26
C SER A 266 27.71 16.30 3.76
N VAL A 267 28.15 15.37 2.90
CA VAL A 267 27.90 15.47 1.44
C VAL A 267 26.50 15.02 1.02
N GLY A 268 25.69 14.50 1.94
CA GLY A 268 24.29 14.14 1.71
C GLY A 268 24.01 12.65 1.52
N VAL A 269 24.90 11.75 1.97
CA VAL A 269 24.59 10.31 2.06
C VAL A 269 23.51 10.11 3.12
N LYS A 270 22.41 9.48 2.73
CA LYS A 270 21.25 9.30 3.61
C LYS A 270 21.54 8.30 4.72
N TYR A 271 20.98 8.49 5.92
CA TYR A 271 21.07 7.46 6.96
C TYR A 271 20.35 6.17 6.52
N SER A 272 19.11 6.29 6.07
CA SER A 272 18.32 5.23 5.44
C SER A 272 17.44 5.82 4.34
N PHE A 273 17.04 5.01 3.36
CA PHE A 273 16.13 5.45 2.30
C PHE A 273 14.68 5.57 2.78
N THR A 274 13.94 6.45 2.13
CA THR A 274 12.51 6.70 2.37
C THR A 274 11.62 5.86 1.45
N VAL A 275 10.31 5.86 1.69
CA VAL A 275 9.35 5.17 0.80
C VAL A 275 9.38 5.78 -0.60
N GLU A 276 9.55 7.10 -0.68
CA GLU A 276 9.62 7.87 -1.91
C GLU A 276 10.87 7.51 -2.73
N ASP A 277 12.01 7.30 -2.07
CA ASP A 277 13.24 6.84 -2.73
C ASP A 277 13.03 5.47 -3.41
N PHE A 278 12.41 4.54 -2.70
CA PHE A 278 12.07 3.22 -3.27
C PHE A 278 11.03 3.31 -4.39
N ALA A 279 10.03 4.18 -4.26
CA ALA A 279 9.04 4.41 -5.30
C ALA A 279 9.67 4.97 -6.58
N LEU A 280 10.66 5.87 -6.48
CA LEU A 280 11.41 6.40 -7.62
C LEU A 280 12.21 5.32 -8.35
N VAL A 281 12.74 4.32 -7.64
CA VAL A 281 13.39 3.16 -8.29
C VAL A 281 12.40 2.38 -9.13
N LEU A 282 11.22 2.05 -8.58
CA LEU A 282 10.16 1.35 -9.32
C LEU A 282 9.70 2.15 -10.55
N GLN A 283 9.63 3.48 -10.45
CA GLN A 283 9.33 4.36 -11.58
C GLN A 283 10.45 4.36 -12.63
N SER A 284 11.72 4.32 -12.21
CA SER A 284 12.88 4.27 -13.10
C SER A 284 12.92 2.96 -13.90
N ILE A 285 12.71 1.83 -13.22
CA ILE A 285 12.59 0.50 -13.85
C ILE A 285 11.46 0.50 -14.89
N LYS A 286 10.28 1.05 -14.54
CA LYS A 286 9.16 1.19 -15.47
C LYS A 286 9.52 2.06 -16.68
N LYS A 287 10.21 3.18 -16.47
CA LYS A 287 10.59 4.11 -17.54
C LYS A 287 11.59 3.49 -18.52
N GLU A 288 12.56 2.74 -18.01
CA GLU A 288 13.57 2.06 -18.84
C GLU A 288 12.96 0.96 -19.72
N LYS A 289 11.95 0.23 -19.21
CA LYS A 289 11.30 -0.84 -19.97
C LYS A 289 10.12 -0.36 -20.83
N GLY A 290 9.54 0.81 -20.52
CA GLY A 290 8.42 1.39 -21.24
C GLY A 290 7.16 0.53 -21.11
N THR A 291 6.68 -0.01 -22.23
CA THR A 291 5.50 -0.90 -22.30
C THR A 291 5.86 -2.39 -22.27
N LYS A 292 7.15 -2.73 -22.26
CA LYS A 292 7.63 -4.12 -22.24
C LYS A 292 7.55 -4.69 -20.83
N GLN A 293 7.45 -6.02 -20.76
CA GLN A 293 7.54 -6.78 -19.51
C GLN A 293 8.92 -6.55 -18.87
N ILE A 294 8.96 -6.43 -17.53
CA ILE A 294 10.22 -6.37 -16.81
C ILE A 294 10.89 -7.76 -16.84
N THR A 295 12.22 -7.80 -16.78
CA THR A 295 12.94 -9.08 -16.74
C THR A 295 12.79 -9.75 -15.38
N GLU A 296 13.05 -11.05 -15.29
CA GLU A 296 13.01 -11.76 -14.00
C GLU A 296 13.94 -11.12 -12.96
N ASN A 297 15.14 -10.68 -13.37
CA ASN A 297 16.08 -10.01 -12.48
C ASN A 297 15.52 -8.67 -11.95
N ASP A 298 14.90 -7.88 -12.83
CA ASP A 298 14.25 -6.61 -12.44
C ASP A 298 13.04 -6.86 -11.54
N PHE A 299 12.30 -7.94 -11.78
CA PHE A 299 11.18 -8.35 -10.93
C PHE A 299 11.66 -8.74 -9.53
N GLN A 300 12.71 -9.54 -9.41
CA GLN A 300 13.30 -9.92 -8.12
C GLN A 300 13.78 -8.69 -7.34
N LEU A 301 14.37 -7.71 -8.03
CA LEU A 301 14.73 -6.42 -7.45
C LEU A 301 13.49 -5.65 -6.96
N CYS A 302 12.46 -5.52 -7.79
CA CYS A 302 11.19 -4.89 -7.40
C CYS A 302 10.58 -5.57 -6.16
N ARG A 303 10.59 -6.90 -6.12
CA ARG A 303 10.08 -7.70 -5.00
C ARG A 303 10.83 -7.40 -3.70
N ARG A 304 12.16 -7.32 -3.73
CA ARG A 304 12.98 -6.93 -2.56
C ARG A 304 12.67 -5.50 -2.11
N ILE A 305 12.64 -4.55 -3.05
CA ILE A 305 12.29 -3.15 -2.75
C ILE A 305 10.92 -3.04 -2.07
N ILE A 306 9.92 -3.77 -2.57
CA ILE A 306 8.56 -3.75 -2.04
C ILE A 306 8.49 -4.45 -0.67
N SER A 307 9.05 -5.66 -0.56
CA SER A 307 8.88 -6.54 0.60
C SER A 307 9.79 -6.19 1.78
N GLU A 308 10.98 -5.66 1.51
CA GLU A 308 12.00 -5.36 2.52
C GLU A 308 12.15 -3.86 2.75
N GLY A 309 12.09 -3.05 1.68
CA GLY A 309 12.18 -1.60 1.74
C GLY A 309 10.86 -0.94 2.15
N ILE A 310 9.89 -0.94 1.23
CA ILE A 310 8.62 -0.23 1.40
C ILE A 310 7.83 -0.80 2.58
N TRP A 311 7.65 -2.12 2.62
CA TRP A 311 6.92 -2.79 3.71
C TRP A 311 7.53 -2.48 5.08
N GLY A 312 8.86 -2.53 5.22
CA GLY A 312 9.56 -2.21 6.47
C GLY A 312 9.21 -0.82 7.01
N LEU A 313 8.95 0.16 6.14
CA LEU A 313 8.63 1.54 6.50
C LEU A 313 7.14 1.82 6.70
N ILE A 314 6.25 0.98 6.16
CA ILE A 314 4.79 1.17 6.25
C ILE A 314 4.07 0.15 7.14
N ARG A 315 4.77 -0.89 7.62
CA ARG A 315 4.20 -1.99 8.41
C ARG A 315 3.42 -1.51 9.63
N GLU A 316 3.89 -0.49 10.34
CA GLU A 316 3.26 0.02 11.57
C GLU A 316 2.26 1.17 11.31
N LYS A 317 2.24 1.73 10.10
CA LYS A 317 1.35 2.84 9.74
C LYS A 317 -0.11 2.37 9.57
N LYS A 318 -1.10 3.26 9.71
CA LYS A 318 -2.51 2.93 9.44
C LYS A 318 -2.77 2.75 7.94
N THR A 319 -3.65 1.81 7.57
CA THR A 319 -3.99 1.50 6.16
C THR A 319 -4.52 2.72 5.40
N GLU A 320 -5.48 3.46 5.98
CA GLU A 320 -6.07 4.67 5.37
C GLU A 320 -5.02 5.73 5.02
N PHE A 321 -4.00 5.89 5.85
CA PHE A 321 -2.89 6.82 5.60
C PHE A 321 -2.04 6.35 4.42
N CYS A 322 -1.71 5.05 4.38
CA CYS A 322 -0.90 4.46 3.32
C CYS A 322 -1.62 4.49 1.97
N GLU A 323 -2.93 4.21 1.91
CA GLU A 323 -3.69 4.30 0.67
C GLU A 323 -3.71 5.72 0.10
N LYS A 324 -3.88 6.73 0.98
CA LYS A 324 -3.91 8.13 0.59
C LYS A 324 -2.55 8.65 0.11
N MET A 325 -1.47 8.32 0.83
CA MET A 325 -0.13 8.85 0.54
C MET A 325 0.65 8.00 -0.47
N TYR A 326 0.44 6.69 -0.49
CA TYR A 326 1.30 5.73 -1.18
C TYR A 326 0.57 4.85 -2.18
N GLY A 327 -0.73 4.98 -2.38
CA GLY A 327 -1.44 4.03 -3.26
C GLY A 327 -1.16 4.20 -4.76
N ASP A 328 -0.38 5.23 -5.15
CA ASP A 328 0.13 5.37 -6.52
C ASP A 328 1.48 4.66 -6.73
N ILE A 329 2.03 4.03 -5.68
CA ILE A 329 3.21 3.17 -5.79
C ILE A 329 2.93 2.03 -6.75
N LEU A 330 3.93 1.71 -7.57
CA LEU A 330 3.84 0.68 -8.60
C LEU A 330 4.08 -0.70 -7.98
N LEU A 331 3.25 -1.67 -8.34
CA LEU A 331 3.44 -3.08 -8.03
C LEU A 331 3.48 -3.89 -9.34
N PRO A 332 4.22 -5.01 -9.40
CA PRO A 332 4.23 -5.88 -10.56
C PRO A 332 2.94 -6.70 -10.64
N ASP A 333 2.37 -6.80 -11.84
CA ASP A 333 1.24 -7.67 -12.14
C ASP A 333 1.69 -9.09 -12.53
N THR A 334 0.74 -10.01 -12.75
CA THR A 334 1.02 -11.39 -13.17
C THR A 334 1.72 -11.51 -14.54
N ASN A 335 1.74 -10.44 -15.33
CA ASN A 335 2.41 -10.36 -16.62
C ASN A 335 3.73 -9.59 -16.55
N LEU A 336 4.27 -9.37 -15.34
CA LEU A 336 5.51 -8.64 -15.09
C LEU A 336 5.45 -7.18 -15.62
N ALA A 337 4.29 -6.53 -15.50
CA ALA A 337 4.12 -5.10 -15.77
C ALA A 337 3.95 -4.31 -14.47
N LEU A 338 4.66 -3.18 -14.34
CA LEU A 338 4.57 -2.30 -13.17
C LEU A 338 3.39 -1.33 -13.29
N LEU A 339 2.40 -1.49 -12.41
CA LEU A 339 1.14 -0.75 -12.42
C LEU A 339 0.82 -0.16 -11.05
N PRO A 340 0.09 0.97 -10.97
CA PRO A 340 -0.29 1.54 -9.68
C PRO A 340 -1.05 0.52 -8.81
N ALA A 341 -0.72 0.43 -7.53
CA ALA A 341 -1.29 -0.54 -6.60
C ALA A 341 -2.84 -0.50 -6.59
N LYS A 342 -3.43 0.71 -6.58
CA LYS A 342 -4.89 0.93 -6.67
C LYS A 342 -5.56 0.29 -7.90
N SER A 343 -4.82 0.10 -8.99
CA SER A 343 -5.35 -0.50 -10.23
C SER A 343 -5.30 -2.02 -10.25
N LEU A 344 -4.59 -2.63 -9.29
CA LEU A 344 -4.36 -4.06 -9.22
C LEU A 344 -5.31 -4.73 -8.23
N CYS A 345 -5.62 -5.99 -8.51
CA CYS A 345 -6.33 -6.86 -7.60
C CYS A 345 -5.41 -7.87 -6.96
N TYR A 346 -5.58 -8.10 -5.66
CA TYR A 346 -4.91 -9.20 -4.98
C TYR A 346 -5.76 -10.47 -5.03
N ASN A 347 -5.15 -11.62 -5.35
CA ASN A 347 -5.83 -12.91 -5.39
C ASN A 347 -5.96 -13.49 -3.97
N ASP A 348 -6.93 -13.01 -3.21
CA ASP A 348 -7.27 -13.51 -1.86
C ASP A 348 -8.03 -14.85 -1.86
N CYS A 349 -8.51 -15.28 -3.02
CA CYS A 349 -9.31 -16.51 -3.17
C CYS A 349 -8.91 -17.27 -4.45
N PRO A 350 -7.99 -18.25 -4.36
CA PRO A 350 -7.51 -19.03 -5.51
C PRO A 350 -8.61 -19.79 -6.27
N TRP A 351 -9.70 -20.16 -5.59
CA TRP A 351 -10.83 -20.91 -6.19
C TRP A 351 -11.76 -20.04 -7.05
N ILE A 352 -11.73 -18.70 -6.93
CA ILE A 352 -12.54 -17.81 -7.75
C ILE A 352 -11.89 -17.70 -9.14
N LYS A 353 -12.47 -18.34 -10.16
CA LYS A 353 -11.98 -18.23 -11.55
C LYS A 353 -12.64 -17.05 -12.25
N VAL A 354 -12.02 -15.88 -12.15
CA VAL A 354 -12.46 -14.68 -12.87
C VAL A 354 -11.95 -14.78 -14.32
N LYS A 355 -12.82 -15.06 -15.29
CA LYS A 355 -12.47 -15.16 -16.73
C LYS A 355 -12.26 -13.82 -17.45
N ASP A 356 -12.26 -12.72 -16.72
CA ASP A 356 -12.21 -11.37 -17.31
C ASP A 356 -10.76 -10.92 -17.46
N THR A 357 -10.35 -10.74 -18.71
CA THR A 357 -9.02 -10.25 -19.09
C THR A 357 -8.81 -8.77 -18.76
N ALA A 358 -9.86 -8.02 -18.39
CA ALA A 358 -9.74 -6.61 -18.02
C ALA A 358 -9.18 -6.40 -16.60
N VAL A 359 -9.31 -7.39 -15.71
CA VAL A 359 -8.81 -7.28 -14.32
C VAL A 359 -7.37 -7.73 -14.24
N LYS A 360 -6.50 -6.80 -13.84
CA LYS A 360 -5.06 -7.06 -13.65
C LYS A 360 -4.78 -7.45 -12.21
N TYR A 361 -4.03 -8.53 -12.02
CA TYR A 361 -3.72 -9.08 -10.71
C TYR A 361 -2.30 -8.73 -10.30
N CYS A 362 -2.12 -8.35 -9.04
CA CYS A 362 -0.80 -8.26 -8.43
C CYS A 362 -0.12 -9.64 -8.50
N HIS A 363 1.18 -9.65 -8.79
CA HIS A 363 1.97 -10.88 -8.85
C HIS A 363 1.92 -11.64 -7.51
N SER A 364 1.87 -12.97 -7.57
CA SER A 364 1.69 -13.85 -6.40
C SER A 364 2.80 -13.74 -5.35
N ASP A 365 4.02 -13.48 -5.81
CA ASP A 365 5.20 -13.36 -4.96
C ASP A 365 5.29 -12.02 -4.20
N ILE A 366 4.38 -11.08 -4.44
CA ILE A 366 4.27 -9.87 -3.64
C ILE A 366 3.43 -10.17 -2.40
N PRO A 367 3.94 -9.90 -1.18
CA PRO A 367 3.19 -10.17 0.05
C PRO A 367 1.82 -9.48 0.08
N ARG A 368 0.82 -10.18 0.61
CA ARG A 368 -0.57 -9.68 0.66
C ARG A 368 -0.66 -8.39 1.44
N GLU A 369 0.02 -8.35 2.58
CA GLU A 369 -0.06 -7.29 3.56
C GLU A 369 0.40 -5.97 2.97
N VAL A 370 1.47 -5.97 2.17
CA VAL A 370 1.97 -4.76 1.51
C VAL A 370 1.06 -4.33 0.36
N ALA A 371 0.56 -5.28 -0.45
CA ALA A 371 -0.31 -4.95 -1.58
C ALA A 371 -1.63 -4.31 -1.12
N VAL A 372 -2.30 -4.89 -0.11
CA VAL A 372 -3.54 -4.34 0.46
C VAL A 372 -3.29 -2.97 1.10
N LYS A 373 -2.17 -2.82 1.82
CA LYS A 373 -1.85 -1.56 2.49
C LYS A 373 -1.49 -0.41 1.53
N LEU A 374 -1.07 -0.75 0.33
CA LEU A 374 -0.88 0.18 -0.79
C LEU A 374 -2.16 0.37 -1.62
N GLY A 375 -3.29 -0.23 -1.23
CA GLY A 375 -4.59 -0.01 -1.87
C GLY A 375 -4.95 -0.99 -3.00
N ALA A 376 -4.26 -2.14 -3.11
CA ALA A 376 -4.70 -3.20 -4.02
C ALA A 376 -6.04 -3.80 -3.54
N VAL A 377 -7.00 -3.90 -4.45
CA VAL A 377 -8.37 -4.32 -4.12
C VAL A 377 -8.45 -5.85 -4.00
N PRO A 378 -9.02 -6.43 -2.93
CA PRO A 378 -9.20 -7.88 -2.83
C PRO A 378 -10.12 -8.43 -3.93
N LYS A 379 -9.79 -9.59 -4.50
CA LYS A 379 -10.53 -10.21 -5.62
C LYS A 379 -11.99 -10.53 -5.25
N ARG A 380 -12.29 -10.86 -3.98
CA ARG A 380 -13.67 -11.05 -3.50
C ARG A 380 -14.57 -9.81 -3.65
N HIS A 381 -14.00 -8.61 -3.50
CA HIS A 381 -14.73 -7.35 -3.65
C HIS A 381 -15.10 -7.10 -5.11
N LYS A 382 -14.17 -7.26 -6.06
CA LYS A 382 -14.47 -7.10 -7.50
C LYS A 382 -15.43 -8.16 -8.04
N ALA A 383 -15.39 -9.40 -7.53
CA ALA A 383 -16.36 -10.42 -7.90
C ALA A 383 -17.79 -10.01 -7.49
N SER A 384 -17.95 -9.47 -6.28
CA SER A 384 -19.24 -8.99 -5.76
C SER A 384 -19.78 -7.78 -6.53
N GLU A 385 -18.91 -6.88 -7.01
CA GLU A 385 -19.31 -5.71 -7.81
C GLU A 385 -19.91 -6.09 -9.18
N ARG A 386 -19.50 -7.20 -9.80
CA ARG A 386 -20.03 -7.62 -11.11
C ARG A 386 -21.49 -8.01 -11.10
N TYR A 387 -21.95 -8.61 -10.01
CA TYR A 387 -23.33 -9.05 -9.85
C TYR A 387 -24.20 -7.95 -9.19
N ALA A 388 -23.61 -6.80 -8.82
CA ALA A 388 -24.30 -5.69 -8.20
C ALA A 388 -24.89 -4.75 -9.25
N SER A 389 -26.22 -4.71 -9.35
CA SER A 389 -26.96 -3.90 -10.33
C SER A 389 -26.92 -2.38 -10.11
N ASN A 390 -26.41 -1.90 -8.97
CA ASN A 390 -26.36 -0.48 -8.62
C ASN A 390 -24.92 -0.01 -8.41
N ILE A 391 -24.29 0.47 -9.48
CA ILE A 391 -23.02 1.22 -9.43
C ILE A 391 -23.39 2.69 -9.19
N CYS A 392 -23.00 3.22 -8.02
CA CYS A 392 -23.23 4.61 -7.64
C CYS A 392 -22.26 5.50 -8.45
N PHE A 393 -22.82 6.37 -9.28
CA PHE A 393 -22.07 7.42 -9.98
C PHE A 393 -21.64 8.50 -8.98
N THR A 394 -20.35 8.82 -8.98
CA THR A 394 -19.81 10.03 -8.34
C THR A 394 -20.34 11.26 -9.07
N THR A 395 -21.16 12.07 -8.40
CA THR A 395 -21.58 13.38 -8.93
C THR A 395 -20.59 14.45 -8.46
N LEU A 396 -20.14 15.28 -9.40
CA LEU A 396 -19.33 16.48 -9.15
C LEU A 396 -20.22 17.55 -8.52
N GLY A 397 -20.14 17.70 -7.20
CA GLY A 397 -20.82 18.72 -6.40
C GLY A 397 -20.85 18.31 -4.92
N THR A 398 -20.73 19.27 -4.00
CA THR A 398 -20.88 19.02 -2.56
C THR A 398 -22.37 18.97 -2.19
N GLU A 399 -22.79 17.89 -1.54
CA GLU A 399 -24.17 17.72 -1.09
C GLU A 399 -24.55 18.80 -0.04
N PHE A 400 -25.71 19.47 -0.21
CA PHE A 400 -26.22 20.50 0.70
C PHE A 400 -27.73 20.30 0.96
N GLY A 401 -28.16 20.42 2.21
CA GLY A 401 -29.56 20.21 2.63
C GLY A 401 -29.70 19.40 3.92
N GLN A 402 -30.90 19.37 4.51
CA GLN A 402 -31.20 18.54 5.67
C GLN A 402 -31.34 17.06 5.24
N LYS A 403 -30.74 16.15 6.01
CA LYS A 403 -30.80 14.70 5.78
C LYS A 403 -31.20 13.99 7.09
N GLU A 404 -32.14 13.06 7.01
CA GLU A 404 -32.47 12.15 8.12
C GLU A 404 -31.74 10.82 7.92
N LYS A 405 -31.09 10.30 8.97
CA LYS A 405 -30.46 8.97 8.91
C LYS A 405 -31.54 7.89 8.88
N LEU A 406 -31.40 6.92 7.98
CA LEU A 406 -32.34 5.79 7.86
C LEU A 406 -32.51 5.01 9.18
N THR A 407 -31.42 4.77 9.89
CA THR A 407 -31.42 4.10 11.20
C THR A 407 -32.29 4.83 12.23
N SER A 408 -32.22 6.17 12.27
CA SER A 408 -33.02 7.01 13.17
C SER A 408 -34.51 6.95 12.83
N ARG A 409 -34.83 6.94 11.54
CA ARG A 409 -36.21 6.81 11.07
C ARG A 409 -36.81 5.44 11.41
N ILE A 410 -36.08 4.35 11.18
CA ILE A 410 -36.50 2.99 11.55
C ILE A 410 -36.73 2.90 13.07
N LYS A 411 -35.81 3.44 13.87
CA LYS A 411 -35.97 3.48 15.34
C LYS A 411 -37.24 4.23 15.77
N SER A 412 -37.56 5.34 15.12
CA SER A 412 -38.82 6.05 15.38
C SER A 412 -40.05 5.21 15.03
N ILE A 413 -40.01 4.41 13.96
CA ILE A 413 -41.09 3.49 13.60
C ILE A 413 -41.23 2.40 14.68
N LEU A 414 -40.12 1.78 15.11
CA LEU A 414 -40.15 0.74 16.14
C LEU A 414 -40.75 1.25 17.46
N ASN A 415 -40.47 2.50 17.85
CA ASN A 415 -41.06 3.12 19.05
C ASN A 415 -42.58 3.33 18.92
N ALA A 416 -43.08 3.63 17.72
CA ALA A 416 -44.51 3.78 17.45
C ALA A 416 -45.25 2.42 17.37
N TYR A 417 -44.52 1.34 17.09
CA TYR A 417 -45.04 -0.02 16.96
C TYR A 417 -44.34 -0.99 17.94
N PRO A 418 -44.57 -0.85 19.27
CA PRO A 418 -43.84 -1.62 20.28
C PRO A 418 -44.28 -3.09 20.41
N SER A 419 -45.31 -3.53 19.69
CA SER A 419 -45.92 -4.86 19.86
C SER A 419 -45.29 -5.92 18.95
N GLU A 420 -44.73 -6.97 19.57
CA GLU A 420 -44.22 -8.17 18.89
C GLU A 420 -45.29 -8.89 18.04
N LYS A 421 -46.58 -8.76 18.40
CA LYS A 421 -47.69 -9.37 17.66
C LYS A 421 -47.85 -8.80 16.25
N GLU A 422 -47.35 -7.59 16.00
CA GLU A 422 -47.49 -6.93 14.71
C GLU A 422 -46.55 -7.53 13.66
N ILE A 423 -45.36 -8.01 14.03
CA ILE A 423 -44.40 -8.61 13.08
C ILE A 423 -45.02 -9.83 12.37
N LEU A 424 -45.73 -10.70 13.11
CA LEU A 424 -46.45 -11.86 12.54
C LEU A 424 -47.48 -11.42 11.52
N LYS A 425 -48.36 -10.50 11.94
CA LYS A 425 -49.48 -10.04 11.14
C LYS A 425 -48.97 -9.36 9.87
N GLU A 426 -47.93 -8.56 9.97
CA GLU A 426 -47.30 -7.88 8.82
C GLU A 426 -46.68 -8.88 7.84
N LEU A 427 -45.92 -9.88 8.31
CA LEU A 427 -45.34 -10.91 7.42
C LEU A 427 -46.41 -11.80 6.78
N LEU A 428 -47.45 -12.15 7.53
CA LEU A 428 -48.59 -12.92 7.08
C LEU A 428 -49.42 -12.16 6.04
N GLN A 429 -49.67 -10.86 6.28
CA GLN A 429 -50.33 -9.97 5.34
C GLN A 429 -49.50 -9.77 4.07
N ASN A 430 -48.17 -9.61 4.19
CA ASN A 430 -47.29 -9.49 3.02
C ASN A 430 -47.35 -10.74 2.13
N ALA A 431 -47.42 -11.93 2.73
CA ALA A 431 -47.60 -13.17 1.99
C ALA A 431 -49.01 -13.27 1.36
N ASP A 432 -50.07 -12.90 2.08
CA ASP A 432 -51.45 -12.89 1.55
C ASP A 432 -51.61 -11.89 0.39
N ASP A 433 -51.03 -10.69 0.50
CA ASP A 433 -51.00 -9.65 -0.54
C ASP A 433 -50.23 -10.12 -1.79
N ALA A 434 -49.19 -10.93 -1.60
CA ALA A 434 -48.46 -11.61 -2.68
C ALA A 434 -49.26 -12.79 -3.26
N LYS A 435 -50.44 -13.09 -2.71
CA LYS A 435 -51.33 -14.21 -3.07
C LYS A 435 -50.74 -15.58 -2.75
N ALA A 436 -49.91 -15.66 -1.70
CA ALA A 436 -49.41 -16.92 -1.20
C ALA A 436 -50.54 -17.75 -0.57
N THR A 437 -50.50 -19.05 -0.81
CA THR A 437 -51.44 -20.00 -0.19
C THR A 437 -50.81 -20.69 1.01
N GLU A 438 -49.48 -20.69 1.11
CA GLU A 438 -48.75 -21.30 2.21
C GLU A 438 -47.66 -20.35 2.73
N ILE A 439 -47.58 -20.24 4.07
CA ILE A 439 -46.49 -19.58 4.77
C ILE A 439 -45.94 -20.49 5.87
N CYS A 440 -44.62 -20.51 6.03
CA CYS A 440 -43.95 -21.32 7.04
C CYS A 440 -42.91 -20.47 7.79
N PHE A 441 -43.06 -20.38 9.11
CA PHE A 441 -42.13 -19.73 10.00
C PHE A 441 -41.19 -20.78 10.57
N VAL A 442 -39.89 -20.61 10.34
CA VAL A 442 -38.86 -21.59 10.70
C VAL A 442 -37.85 -20.94 11.63
N PHE A 443 -37.77 -21.40 12.88
CA PHE A 443 -36.68 -21.01 13.77
C PHE A 443 -35.45 -21.90 13.54
N GLY A 444 -34.30 -21.28 13.27
CA GLY A 444 -33.03 -21.95 13.08
C GLY A 444 -32.01 -21.52 14.14
N PRO A 445 -31.78 -22.28 15.23
CA PRO A 445 -30.83 -21.95 16.31
C PRO A 445 -29.36 -22.26 15.99
N ARG A 446 -29.04 -22.57 14.73
CA ARG A 446 -27.72 -23.05 14.29
C ARG A 446 -26.77 -21.90 13.96
N HIS A 447 -25.47 -22.21 14.03
CA HIS A 447 -24.41 -21.36 13.48
C HIS A 447 -23.86 -22.04 12.23
N HIS A 448 -23.56 -21.24 11.21
CA HIS A 448 -23.15 -21.70 9.90
C HIS A 448 -21.66 -21.40 9.63
N PRO A 449 -21.01 -22.14 8.71
CA PRO A 449 -19.62 -21.91 8.33
C PRO A 449 -19.35 -20.49 7.80
N LEU A 450 -18.10 -20.06 7.89
CA LEU A 450 -17.64 -18.70 7.55
C LEU A 450 -16.73 -18.67 6.32
N ASP A 451 -16.51 -19.80 5.65
CA ASP A 451 -15.47 -19.94 4.62
C ASP A 451 -15.88 -19.27 3.30
N ARG A 452 -17.15 -19.42 2.90
CA ARG A 452 -17.70 -18.97 1.60
C ARG A 452 -18.75 -17.89 1.79
N ILE A 453 -18.36 -16.82 2.49
CA ILE A 453 -19.18 -15.62 2.75
C ILE A 453 -18.71 -14.42 1.90
N PHE A 454 -19.52 -13.37 1.80
CA PHE A 454 -19.18 -12.18 1.01
C PHE A 454 -17.96 -11.41 1.56
N ASP A 455 -17.94 -11.24 2.89
CA ASP A 455 -16.97 -10.42 3.61
C ASP A 455 -16.92 -10.90 5.07
N GLU A 456 -15.80 -10.68 5.78
CA GLU A 456 -15.69 -10.99 7.21
C GLU A 456 -16.75 -10.25 8.04
N ARG A 457 -17.18 -9.07 7.61
CA ARG A 457 -18.29 -8.32 8.21
C ARG A 457 -19.62 -9.08 8.16
N TRP A 458 -19.80 -10.05 7.27
CA TRP A 458 -20.99 -10.90 7.18
C TRP A 458 -21.08 -11.95 8.31
N ALA A 459 -19.95 -12.28 8.96
CA ALA A 459 -19.89 -13.37 9.94
C ALA A 459 -20.97 -13.31 11.06
N PRO A 460 -21.33 -12.14 11.62
CA PRO A 460 -22.40 -12.05 12.62
C PRO A 460 -23.78 -12.50 12.12
N LEU A 461 -24.02 -12.49 10.80
CA LEU A 461 -25.30 -12.89 10.19
C LEU A 461 -25.42 -14.41 9.92
N GLN A 462 -24.33 -15.16 10.14
CA GLN A 462 -24.25 -16.62 10.01
C GLN A 462 -24.79 -17.37 11.24
N GLY A 463 -25.33 -16.65 12.23
CA GLY A 463 -25.88 -17.21 13.46
C GLY A 463 -27.37 -17.62 13.38
N PRO A 464 -28.01 -17.78 14.57
CA PRO A 464 -29.43 -18.09 14.68
C PRO A 464 -30.32 -17.11 13.93
N ALA A 465 -31.41 -17.59 13.33
CA ALA A 465 -32.32 -16.74 12.56
C ALA A 465 -33.77 -17.25 12.60
N LEU A 466 -34.70 -16.32 12.42
CA LEU A 466 -36.07 -16.62 12.01
C LEU A 466 -36.12 -16.57 10.47
N CYS A 467 -36.42 -17.69 9.83
CA CYS A 467 -36.66 -17.75 8.40
C CYS A 467 -38.17 -17.82 8.13
N VAL A 468 -38.65 -17.14 7.08
CA VAL A 468 -40.07 -17.13 6.72
C VAL A 468 -40.23 -17.43 5.24
N TYR A 469 -40.77 -18.61 4.97
CA TYR A 469 -41.05 -19.09 3.62
C TYR A 469 -42.47 -18.73 3.22
N ASN A 470 -42.68 -18.30 1.98
CA ASN A 470 -43.99 -18.33 1.34
C ASN A 470 -43.86 -18.78 -0.12
N ASN A 471 -44.91 -19.39 -0.65
CA ASN A 471 -44.90 -20.01 -1.97
C ASN A 471 -45.20 -19.05 -3.14
N GLN A 472 -44.86 -17.77 -3.00
CA GLN A 472 -44.92 -16.79 -4.09
C GLN A 472 -43.59 -16.03 -4.22
N PRO A 473 -43.10 -15.80 -5.44
CA PRO A 473 -41.92 -14.97 -5.66
C PRO A 473 -42.29 -13.47 -5.63
N PHE A 474 -41.31 -12.63 -5.33
CA PHE A 474 -41.44 -11.18 -5.48
C PHE A 474 -41.56 -10.78 -6.96
N THR A 475 -42.51 -9.88 -7.26
CA THR A 475 -42.54 -9.18 -8.55
C THR A 475 -41.62 -7.95 -8.52
N GLU A 476 -41.29 -7.38 -9.68
CA GLU A 476 -40.51 -6.12 -9.75
C GLU A 476 -41.18 -4.97 -9.00
N ASP A 477 -42.51 -4.90 -9.00
CA ASP A 477 -43.26 -3.89 -8.25
C ASP A 477 -43.18 -4.12 -6.74
N ASP A 478 -43.15 -5.39 -6.30
CA ASP A 478 -42.95 -5.73 -4.88
C ASP A 478 -41.51 -5.38 -4.44
N ILE A 479 -40.50 -5.60 -5.29
CA ILE A 479 -39.10 -5.22 -5.02
C ILE A 479 -38.96 -3.70 -4.88
N ARG A 480 -39.56 -2.93 -5.80
CA ARG A 480 -39.58 -1.46 -5.69
C ARG A 480 -40.35 -1.01 -4.45
N GLY A 481 -41.42 -1.72 -4.10
CA GLY A 481 -42.26 -1.41 -2.96
C GLY A 481 -41.57 -1.57 -1.62
N ILE A 482 -40.90 -2.71 -1.41
CA ILE A 482 -40.25 -3.03 -0.14
C ILE A 482 -39.03 -2.14 0.15
N GLN A 483 -38.45 -1.49 -0.86
CA GLN A 483 -37.32 -0.55 -0.72
C GLN A 483 -37.73 0.84 -0.23
N ASN A 484 -38.98 1.26 -0.45
CA ASN A 484 -39.42 2.63 -0.19
C ASN A 484 -39.98 2.77 1.23
N LEU A 485 -39.17 3.30 2.14
CA LEU A 485 -39.57 3.56 3.51
C LEU A 485 -40.53 4.77 3.58
N GLY A 486 -41.76 4.54 4.06
CA GLY A 486 -42.74 5.62 4.30
C GLY A 486 -43.51 6.14 3.08
N LYS A 487 -43.22 5.61 1.87
CA LYS A 487 -44.04 5.78 0.66
C LYS A 487 -44.42 4.39 0.17
N GLY A 488 -45.57 3.89 0.59
CA GLY A 488 -46.06 2.64 0.05
C GLY A 488 -46.23 2.78 -1.46
N THR A 489 -45.61 1.92 -2.28
CA THR A 489 -45.97 1.80 -3.71
C THR A 489 -47.45 1.42 -3.93
N LYS A 490 -48.13 1.09 -2.84
CA LYS A 490 -49.55 0.78 -2.72
C LYS A 490 -50.46 2.02 -2.69
N GLU A 491 -49.93 3.26 -2.72
CA GLU A 491 -50.74 4.50 -2.84
C GLU A 491 -51.69 4.47 -4.06
N GLY A 492 -51.31 3.77 -5.14
CA GLY A 492 -52.13 3.59 -6.35
C GLY A 492 -52.92 2.28 -6.43
N ASN A 493 -52.77 1.34 -5.48
CA ASN A 493 -53.43 0.03 -5.55
C ASN A 493 -54.10 -0.33 -4.20
N PRO A 494 -55.38 0.02 -4.03
CA PRO A 494 -56.10 -0.21 -2.77
C PRO A 494 -56.41 -1.68 -2.46
N CYS A 495 -55.94 -2.61 -3.30
CA CYS A 495 -56.08 -4.05 -3.08
C CYS A 495 -55.06 -4.62 -2.08
N LYS A 496 -53.96 -3.89 -1.79
CA LYS A 496 -52.86 -4.37 -0.94
C LYS A 496 -52.87 -3.61 0.40
N THR A 497 -52.66 -4.33 1.50
CA THR A 497 -52.70 -3.79 2.87
C THR A 497 -51.39 -3.04 3.19
N GLY A 498 -51.45 -1.91 3.89
CA GLY A 498 -50.25 -1.12 4.26
C GLY A 498 -49.97 0.12 3.40
N GLN A 499 -50.91 1.07 3.39
CA GLN A 499 -50.85 2.36 2.68
C GLN A 499 -49.58 3.18 2.97
N TYR A 500 -48.98 3.01 4.16
CA TYR A 500 -47.84 3.79 4.62
C TYR A 500 -46.48 3.12 4.33
N GLY A 501 -46.43 1.86 3.86
CA GLY A 501 -45.16 1.17 3.54
C GLY A 501 -44.20 0.99 4.73
N ILE A 502 -44.73 0.99 5.97
CA ILE A 502 -43.93 0.94 7.20
C ILE A 502 -43.92 -0.43 7.89
N GLY A 503 -44.88 -1.30 7.57
CA GLY A 503 -45.13 -2.56 8.29
C GLY A 503 -43.98 -3.56 8.29
N PHE A 504 -43.27 -3.69 7.15
CA PHE A 504 -42.09 -4.56 7.05
C PHE A 504 -40.99 -4.15 8.05
N ASN A 505 -40.87 -2.86 8.40
CA ASN A 505 -39.82 -2.41 9.32
C ASN A 505 -39.98 -2.94 10.76
N SER A 506 -41.12 -3.53 11.10
CA SER A 506 -41.30 -4.20 12.39
C SER A 506 -40.32 -5.36 12.61
N VAL A 507 -39.81 -5.99 11.54
CA VAL A 507 -38.78 -7.06 11.64
C VAL A 507 -37.50 -6.57 12.32
N TYR A 508 -37.22 -5.25 12.30
CA TYR A 508 -36.05 -4.68 12.96
C TYR A 508 -36.09 -4.75 14.49
N HIS A 509 -37.22 -5.18 15.09
CA HIS A 509 -37.23 -5.58 16.50
C HIS A 509 -36.27 -6.74 16.78
N ILE A 510 -36.15 -7.69 15.83
CA ILE A 510 -35.37 -8.93 16.02
C ILE A 510 -34.05 -8.99 15.24
N THR A 511 -33.87 -8.16 14.21
CA THR A 511 -32.68 -8.18 13.34
C THR A 511 -32.21 -6.78 12.96
N ASP A 512 -30.93 -6.62 12.63
CA ASP A 512 -30.40 -5.38 12.04
C ASP A 512 -30.21 -5.47 10.51
N CYS A 513 -30.19 -6.68 9.93
CA CYS A 513 -29.89 -6.91 8.52
C CYS A 513 -30.82 -8.00 7.95
N PRO A 514 -32.11 -7.68 7.70
CA PRO A 514 -33.02 -8.62 7.09
C PRO A 514 -32.62 -8.86 5.62
N SER A 515 -32.84 -10.08 5.14
CA SER A 515 -32.59 -10.43 3.74
C SER A 515 -33.63 -11.41 3.22
N PHE A 516 -33.76 -11.53 1.91
CA PHE A 516 -34.61 -12.55 1.30
C PHE A 516 -34.04 -13.07 -0.02
N MET A 517 -34.38 -14.32 -0.30
CA MET A 517 -34.16 -14.99 -1.57
C MET A 517 -35.51 -15.17 -2.27
N SER A 518 -35.64 -14.70 -3.51
CA SER A 518 -36.83 -14.89 -4.35
C SER A 518 -36.46 -15.67 -5.60
N SER A 519 -37.28 -16.67 -5.96
CA SER A 519 -37.11 -17.51 -7.16
C SER A 519 -35.75 -18.21 -7.30
N ASN A 520 -35.04 -18.41 -6.18
CA ASN A 520 -33.69 -19.00 -6.16
C ASN A 520 -32.66 -18.27 -7.06
N ASP A 521 -32.93 -17.01 -7.38
CA ASP A 521 -32.20 -16.24 -8.40
C ASP A 521 -32.09 -14.74 -8.08
N ILE A 522 -32.84 -14.25 -7.09
CA ILE A 522 -32.76 -12.87 -6.64
C ILE A 522 -32.49 -12.86 -5.14
N LEU A 523 -31.32 -12.33 -4.75
CA LEU A 523 -30.94 -12.14 -3.35
C LEU A 523 -30.97 -10.64 -3.03
N CYS A 524 -31.82 -10.26 -2.08
CA CYS A 524 -31.95 -8.89 -1.59
C CYS A 524 -31.53 -8.81 -0.12
N ILE A 525 -30.69 -7.83 0.20
CA ILE A 525 -30.13 -7.60 1.54
C ILE A 525 -30.42 -6.15 1.92
N PHE A 526 -31.06 -5.95 3.08
CA PHE A 526 -31.27 -4.63 3.65
C PHE A 526 -30.25 -4.40 4.76
N ASP A 527 -29.45 -3.35 4.63
CA ASP A 527 -28.36 -3.05 5.55
C ASP A 527 -28.41 -1.56 5.90
N PRO A 528 -29.36 -1.13 6.76
CA PRO A 528 -29.56 0.27 7.13
C PRO A 528 -28.33 0.92 7.77
N HIS A 529 -27.43 0.13 8.35
CA HIS A 529 -26.16 0.58 8.91
C HIS A 529 -25.01 0.61 7.88
N ALA A 530 -25.21 0.10 6.67
CA ALA A 530 -24.20 -0.05 5.62
C ALA A 530 -22.92 -0.77 6.12
N LYS A 531 -23.09 -1.80 6.95
CA LYS A 531 -22.02 -2.53 7.64
C LYS A 531 -21.75 -3.92 7.09
N TYR A 532 -22.78 -4.62 6.64
CA TYR A 532 -22.77 -6.05 6.34
C TYR A 532 -22.80 -6.36 4.84
N ALA A 533 -23.62 -5.64 4.07
CA ALA A 533 -23.85 -5.93 2.66
C ALA A 533 -22.70 -5.38 1.79
N PRO A 534 -22.21 -6.15 0.80
CA PRO A 534 -21.09 -5.71 -0.05
C PRO A 534 -21.37 -4.37 -0.74
N GLY A 535 -20.47 -3.41 -0.51
CA GLY A 535 -20.52 -2.05 -1.07
C GLY A 535 -21.71 -1.19 -0.61
N ALA A 536 -22.47 -1.60 0.41
CA ALA A 536 -23.55 -0.77 0.94
C ALA A 536 -23.00 0.57 1.44
N THR A 537 -23.80 1.63 1.29
CA THR A 537 -23.45 2.99 1.71
C THR A 537 -24.65 3.65 2.40
N SER A 538 -24.45 4.80 3.02
CA SER A 538 -25.56 5.59 3.59
C SER A 538 -26.61 6.01 2.55
N VAL A 539 -26.22 6.13 1.28
CA VAL A 539 -27.11 6.48 0.15
C VAL A 539 -27.80 5.25 -0.43
N SER A 540 -27.14 4.08 -0.40
CA SER A 540 -27.69 2.80 -0.85
C SER A 540 -27.50 1.74 0.23
N PRO A 541 -28.35 1.74 1.28
CA PRO A 541 -28.18 0.93 2.49
C PRO A 541 -28.71 -0.51 2.31
N GLY A 542 -28.09 -1.24 1.39
CA GLY A 542 -28.44 -2.60 1.02
C GLY A 542 -27.82 -3.03 -0.30
N ARG A 543 -28.09 -4.27 -0.72
CA ARG A 543 -27.61 -4.81 -2.00
C ARG A 543 -28.61 -5.81 -2.57
N MET A 544 -28.76 -5.79 -3.90
CA MET A 544 -29.52 -6.77 -4.67
C MET A 544 -28.59 -7.46 -5.68
N PHE A 545 -28.59 -8.79 -5.66
CA PHE A 545 -27.92 -9.64 -6.64
C PHE A 545 -28.98 -10.35 -7.48
N ARG A 546 -28.79 -10.39 -8.80
CA ARG A 546 -29.67 -11.02 -9.79
C ARG A 546 -28.89 -11.99 -10.65
N ASP A 547 -29.60 -12.86 -11.36
CA ASP A 547 -29.02 -13.82 -12.31
C ASP A 547 -27.91 -14.64 -11.65
N LEU A 548 -28.25 -15.29 -10.53
CA LEU A 548 -27.30 -16.03 -9.69
C LEU A 548 -26.88 -17.32 -10.41
N ASP A 549 -25.85 -17.20 -11.23
CA ASP A 549 -25.24 -18.31 -11.96
C ASP A 549 -24.63 -19.37 -11.01
N THR A 550 -24.24 -20.51 -11.60
CA THR A 550 -23.62 -21.62 -10.87
C THR A 550 -22.34 -21.20 -10.14
N ASP A 551 -21.57 -20.27 -10.70
CA ASP A 551 -20.32 -19.81 -10.13
C ASP A 551 -20.55 -18.98 -8.86
N PHE A 552 -21.51 -18.05 -8.89
CA PHE A 552 -21.95 -17.30 -7.71
C PHE A 552 -22.45 -18.26 -6.62
N LYS A 553 -23.24 -19.26 -7.02
CA LYS A 553 -23.78 -20.26 -6.09
C LYS A 553 -22.70 -21.09 -5.40
N ILE A 554 -21.62 -21.43 -6.11
CA ILE A 554 -20.46 -22.14 -5.54
C ILE A 554 -19.61 -21.22 -4.66
N GLN A 555 -19.39 -19.97 -5.09
CA GLN A 555 -18.53 -19.00 -4.41
C GLN A 555 -19.10 -18.55 -3.07
N PHE A 556 -20.41 -18.38 -2.98
CA PHE A 556 -21.11 -17.88 -1.79
C PHE A 556 -22.05 -18.92 -1.18
N SER A 557 -21.70 -20.21 -1.28
CA SER A 557 -22.56 -21.31 -0.83
C SER A 557 -22.94 -21.20 0.64
N ASP A 558 -22.04 -20.71 1.50
CA ASP A 558 -22.32 -20.58 2.94
C ASP A 558 -23.33 -19.47 3.23
N VAL A 559 -23.48 -18.49 2.33
CA VAL A 559 -24.55 -17.48 2.39
C VAL A 559 -25.86 -18.05 1.85
N LEU A 560 -25.82 -18.76 0.74
CA LEU A 560 -27.03 -19.25 0.07
C LEU A 560 -27.69 -20.41 0.83
N ASN A 561 -26.89 -21.25 1.49
CA ASN A 561 -27.37 -22.35 2.33
C ASN A 561 -28.25 -21.86 3.51
N LEU A 562 -28.15 -20.58 3.89
CA LEU A 562 -28.95 -19.99 4.96
C LEU A 562 -30.45 -19.88 4.60
N TYR A 563 -30.80 -19.93 3.31
CA TYR A 563 -32.17 -19.80 2.82
C TYR A 563 -32.88 -21.16 2.69
N LEU A 564 -32.34 -22.20 3.32
CA LEU A 564 -33.02 -23.48 3.54
C LEU A 564 -33.49 -24.19 2.25
N GLY A 565 -32.77 -24.00 1.13
CA GLY A 565 -33.09 -24.64 -0.15
C GLY A 565 -33.07 -26.17 -0.12
N ASN A 566 -32.44 -26.78 0.89
CA ASN A 566 -32.46 -28.22 1.11
C ASN A 566 -33.80 -28.74 1.66
N TYR A 567 -34.63 -27.87 2.25
CA TYR A 567 -35.93 -28.23 2.83
C TYR A 567 -37.11 -27.65 2.04
N PHE A 568 -36.91 -26.51 1.38
CA PHE A 568 -37.96 -25.80 0.63
C PHE A 568 -37.57 -25.61 -0.83
N LYS A 569 -38.54 -25.76 -1.74
CA LYS A 569 -38.35 -25.47 -3.17
C LYS A 569 -38.43 -23.97 -3.42
N LEU A 570 -37.31 -23.36 -3.82
CA LEU A 570 -37.20 -21.89 -3.92
C LEU A 570 -37.51 -21.33 -5.32
N ASP A 571 -37.69 -22.14 -6.37
CA ASP A 571 -37.80 -21.69 -7.77
C ASP A 571 -38.98 -20.75 -8.06
N LYS A 572 -40.04 -20.80 -7.23
CA LYS A 572 -41.23 -19.93 -7.30
C LYS A 572 -41.70 -19.54 -5.91
N ALA A 573 -40.77 -19.22 -5.03
CA ALA A 573 -41.06 -18.90 -3.64
C ALA A 573 -40.16 -17.78 -3.14
N THR A 574 -40.51 -17.27 -1.97
CA THR A 574 -39.68 -16.32 -1.24
C THR A 574 -39.31 -16.89 0.11
N MET A 575 -38.02 -16.84 0.44
CA MET A 575 -37.50 -17.14 1.76
C MET A 575 -36.89 -15.88 2.36
N PHE A 576 -37.54 -15.34 3.38
CA PHE A 576 -36.93 -14.33 4.24
C PHE A 576 -36.01 -14.99 5.26
N ARG A 577 -34.94 -14.28 5.61
CA ARG A 577 -34.04 -14.62 6.71
C ARG A 577 -33.86 -13.38 7.59
N PHE A 578 -34.11 -13.55 8.88
CA PHE A 578 -33.94 -12.54 9.91
C PHE A 578 -32.92 -13.04 10.93
N PRO A 579 -31.61 -12.80 10.72
CA PRO A 579 -30.57 -13.17 11.68
C PRO A 579 -30.79 -12.44 13.00
N LEU A 580 -30.79 -13.17 14.12
CA LEU A 580 -31.07 -12.59 15.43
C LEU A 580 -29.95 -11.65 15.85
N ARG A 581 -30.33 -10.48 16.38
CA ARG A 581 -29.38 -9.52 16.91
C ARG A 581 -28.66 -10.08 18.13
N ASN A 582 -27.40 -10.44 17.96
CA ASN A 582 -26.55 -10.88 19.07
C ASN A 582 -26.06 -9.69 19.92
N GLN A 583 -25.39 -9.99 21.03
CA GLN A 583 -24.91 -8.98 21.99
C GLN A 583 -23.93 -7.97 21.36
N GLU A 584 -23.04 -8.41 20.48
CA GLU A 584 -22.07 -7.54 19.80
C GLU A 584 -22.76 -6.62 18.77
N MET A 585 -23.74 -7.15 18.03
CA MET A 585 -24.57 -6.36 17.13
C MET A 585 -25.34 -5.28 17.90
N ALA A 586 -25.97 -5.64 19.01
CA ALA A 586 -26.74 -4.72 19.85
C ALA A 586 -25.93 -3.54 20.41
N LYS A 587 -24.66 -3.76 20.78
CA LYS A 587 -23.78 -2.68 21.25
C LYS A 587 -23.52 -1.61 20.18
N SER A 588 -23.54 -2.00 18.91
CA SER A 588 -23.21 -1.13 17.77
C SER A 588 -24.42 -0.73 16.92
N SER A 589 -25.61 -1.27 17.20
CA SER A 589 -26.82 -0.97 16.44
C SER A 589 -27.41 0.37 16.85
N GLU A 590 -27.46 1.30 15.89
CA GLU A 590 -28.21 2.55 16.02
C GLU A 590 -29.74 2.35 16.04
N ILE A 591 -30.25 1.15 15.68
CA ILE A 591 -31.69 0.87 15.59
C ILE A 591 -32.24 0.37 16.94
N SER A 592 -31.60 -0.64 17.54
CA SER A 592 -32.00 -1.20 18.84
C SER A 592 -30.80 -1.72 19.63
N SER A 593 -30.70 -1.29 20.89
CA SER A 593 -29.67 -1.73 21.82
C SER A 593 -30.02 -3.03 22.57
N VAL A 594 -31.17 -3.64 22.27
CA VAL A 594 -31.64 -4.86 22.94
C VAL A 594 -31.31 -6.09 22.08
N PRO A 595 -30.52 -7.05 22.58
CA PRO A 595 -30.26 -8.30 21.86
C PRO A 595 -31.52 -9.15 21.79
N SER A 596 -31.66 -9.90 20.70
CA SER A 596 -32.78 -10.80 20.47
C SER A 596 -32.43 -12.18 21.01
N SER A 597 -33.25 -12.68 21.93
CA SER A 597 -33.05 -14.01 22.53
C SER A 597 -33.86 -15.07 21.80
N ASP A 598 -33.36 -16.31 21.81
CA ASP A 598 -34.09 -17.48 21.29
C ASP A 598 -35.49 -17.56 21.95
N ARG A 599 -35.58 -17.27 23.26
CA ARG A 599 -36.86 -17.23 24.00
C ARG A 599 -37.84 -16.19 23.45
N MET A 600 -37.36 -15.03 23.00
CA MET A 600 -38.22 -14.01 22.36
C MET A 600 -38.85 -14.56 21.08
N VAL A 601 -38.06 -15.25 20.25
CA VAL A 601 -38.57 -15.87 19.01
C VAL A 601 -39.49 -17.05 19.30
N GLN A 602 -39.19 -17.86 20.31
CA GLN A 602 -40.07 -18.96 20.71
C GLN A 602 -41.42 -18.44 21.24
N ASN A 603 -41.42 -17.45 22.14
CA ASN A 603 -42.65 -16.81 22.60
C ASN A 603 -43.46 -16.21 21.44
N PHE A 604 -42.77 -15.73 20.40
CA PHE A 604 -43.39 -15.23 19.18
C PHE A 604 -44.06 -16.34 18.36
N LEU A 605 -43.39 -17.48 18.20
CA LEU A 605 -43.94 -18.65 17.52
C LEU A 605 -45.08 -19.32 18.31
N ASP A 606 -45.01 -19.34 19.64
CA ASP A 606 -46.07 -19.85 20.51
C ASP A 606 -47.36 -19.01 20.39
N LYS A 607 -47.24 -17.68 20.28
CA LYS A 607 -48.39 -16.80 20.00
C LYS A 607 -49.00 -17.11 18.64
N LEU A 608 -48.18 -17.39 17.61
CA LEU A 608 -48.69 -17.80 16.29
C LEU A 608 -49.41 -19.16 16.35
N ARG A 609 -48.91 -20.09 17.16
CA ARG A 609 -49.58 -21.37 17.41
C ARG A 609 -50.95 -21.18 18.06
N ALA A 610 -51.08 -20.26 19.01
CA ALA A 610 -52.34 -19.96 19.68
C ALA A 610 -53.35 -19.23 18.77
N ASP A 611 -52.90 -18.20 18.04
CA ASP A 611 -53.77 -17.32 17.25
C ASP A 611 -53.91 -17.79 15.77
N GLY A 612 -53.19 -18.83 15.36
CA GLY A 612 -53.01 -19.20 13.94
C GLY A 612 -54.29 -19.59 13.21
N ALA A 613 -55.17 -20.35 13.86
CA ALA A 613 -56.49 -20.69 13.32
C ALA A 613 -57.36 -19.45 13.09
N GLU A 614 -57.34 -18.51 14.04
CA GLU A 614 -58.11 -17.26 13.94
C GLU A 614 -57.61 -16.34 12.83
N LEU A 615 -56.29 -16.22 12.69
CA LEU A 615 -55.66 -15.42 11.65
C LEU A 615 -56.03 -15.93 10.25
N LEU A 616 -56.12 -17.25 10.05
CA LEU A 616 -56.40 -17.85 8.75
C LEU A 616 -57.83 -17.53 8.22
N MET A 617 -58.81 -17.38 9.12
CA MET A 617 -60.21 -17.15 8.74
C MET A 617 -60.43 -15.90 7.88
N PHE A 618 -59.62 -14.86 8.09
CA PHE A 618 -59.82 -13.54 7.48
C PHE A 618 -58.83 -13.20 6.36
N LEU A 619 -57.82 -14.05 6.09
CA LEU A 619 -56.83 -13.88 4.99
C LEU A 619 -57.35 -14.41 3.67
N ASN A 620 -57.24 -13.65 2.59
CA ASN A 620 -58.01 -13.92 1.36
C ASN A 620 -57.48 -15.11 0.55
N HIS A 621 -56.17 -15.32 0.57
CA HIS A 621 -55.44 -16.30 -0.24
C HIS A 621 -54.78 -17.40 0.59
N MET A 622 -54.43 -17.11 1.85
CA MET A 622 -53.76 -18.06 2.73
C MET A 622 -54.61 -19.30 3.02
N GLU A 623 -54.02 -20.48 2.89
CA GLU A 623 -54.65 -21.78 3.15
C GLU A 623 -53.93 -22.57 4.24
N LYS A 624 -52.61 -22.34 4.41
CA LYS A 624 -51.79 -23.08 5.37
C LYS A 624 -50.78 -22.16 6.05
N VAL A 625 -50.74 -22.24 7.37
CA VAL A 625 -49.71 -21.62 8.20
C VAL A 625 -48.99 -22.72 8.96
N SER A 626 -47.66 -22.74 8.89
CA SER A 626 -46.84 -23.71 9.61
C SER A 626 -45.77 -23.01 10.45
N VAL A 627 -45.47 -23.62 11.60
CA VAL A 627 -44.39 -23.27 12.50
C VAL A 627 -43.47 -24.47 12.60
N CYS A 628 -42.21 -24.25 12.26
CA CYS A 628 -41.17 -25.28 12.30
C CYS A 628 -39.96 -24.79 13.09
N GLU A 629 -39.19 -25.75 13.56
CA GLU A 629 -37.88 -25.53 14.17
C GLU A 629 -36.86 -26.47 13.53
N ILE A 630 -35.63 -25.99 13.35
CA ILE A 630 -34.53 -26.84 12.93
C ILE A 630 -33.78 -27.30 14.17
N ASP A 631 -33.70 -28.61 14.36
CA ASP A 631 -32.95 -29.18 15.47
C ASP A 631 -31.46 -28.79 15.38
N LYS A 632 -30.91 -28.33 16.49
CA LYS A 632 -29.55 -27.77 16.54
C LYS A 632 -28.47 -28.81 16.24
N THR A 633 -28.71 -30.08 16.59
CA THR A 633 -27.71 -31.15 16.56
C THR A 633 -27.79 -31.94 15.26
N THR A 634 -28.99 -32.35 14.89
CA THR A 634 -29.27 -33.21 13.73
C THR A 634 -29.49 -32.39 12.46
N GLY A 635 -29.88 -31.11 12.59
CA GLY A 635 -30.27 -30.29 11.46
C GLY A 635 -31.59 -30.73 10.82
N SER A 636 -32.40 -31.60 11.43
CA SER A 636 -33.70 -31.97 10.89
C SER A 636 -34.72 -30.85 11.06
N LEU A 637 -35.60 -30.69 10.07
CA LEU A 637 -36.72 -29.76 10.15
C LEU A 637 -37.89 -30.45 10.87
N ASN A 638 -38.27 -29.91 12.03
CA ASN A 638 -39.37 -30.42 12.85
C ASN A 638 -40.56 -29.47 12.71
N VAL A 639 -41.74 -30.00 12.40
CA VAL A 639 -42.99 -29.23 12.37
C VAL A 639 -43.55 -29.19 13.79
N LEU A 640 -43.60 -28.00 14.39
CA LEU A 640 -44.13 -27.80 15.75
C LEU A 640 -45.64 -27.59 15.75
N TYR A 641 -46.13 -26.86 14.74
CA TYR A 641 -47.56 -26.60 14.56
C TYR A 641 -47.84 -26.37 13.08
N SER A 642 -48.99 -26.84 12.60
CA SER A 642 -49.49 -26.49 11.28
C SER A 642 -51.00 -26.40 11.32
N VAL A 643 -51.56 -25.37 10.72
CA VAL A 643 -53.01 -25.20 10.56
C VAL A 643 -53.35 -25.03 9.10
N LYS A 644 -54.42 -25.70 8.66
CA LYS A 644 -54.91 -25.68 7.28
C LYS A 644 -56.39 -25.33 7.26
N GLY A 645 -56.75 -24.34 6.46
CA GLY A 645 -58.11 -23.92 6.19
C GLY A 645 -58.57 -24.48 4.85
N LYS A 646 -59.66 -25.24 4.85
CA LYS A 646 -60.30 -25.76 3.63
C LYS A 646 -61.61 -25.02 3.41
N ILE A 647 -61.80 -24.53 2.20
CA ILE A 647 -63.04 -23.91 1.72
C ILE A 647 -63.44 -24.63 0.44
N THR A 648 -64.73 -24.84 0.22
CA THR A 648 -65.24 -25.38 -1.04
C THR A 648 -64.96 -24.45 -2.22
N ASP A 649 -64.84 -24.97 -3.44
CA ASP A 649 -64.58 -24.13 -4.62
C ASP A 649 -65.69 -23.10 -4.87
N GLY A 650 -66.94 -23.46 -4.55
CA GLY A 650 -68.08 -22.55 -4.63
C GLY A 650 -67.95 -21.37 -3.67
N ASP A 651 -67.57 -21.64 -2.42
CA ASP A 651 -67.38 -20.59 -1.40
C ASP A 651 -66.12 -19.75 -1.65
N ARG A 652 -65.07 -20.37 -2.17
CA ARG A 652 -63.87 -19.66 -2.66
C ARG A 652 -64.24 -18.66 -3.75
N LEU A 653 -65.13 -19.03 -4.68
CA LEU A 653 -65.61 -18.13 -5.72
C LEU A 653 -66.43 -16.98 -5.14
N LYS A 654 -67.36 -17.25 -4.20
CA LYS A 654 -68.11 -16.20 -3.48
C LYS A 654 -67.17 -15.20 -2.79
N ARG A 655 -66.14 -15.73 -2.10
CA ARG A 655 -65.12 -14.93 -1.41
C ARG A 655 -64.34 -14.05 -2.39
N LYS A 656 -63.92 -14.61 -3.52
CA LYS A 656 -63.21 -13.90 -4.58
C LYS A 656 -64.07 -12.79 -5.22
N GLN A 657 -65.34 -13.06 -5.48
CA GLN A 657 -66.29 -12.08 -6.03
C GLN A 657 -66.54 -10.92 -5.05
N PHE A 658 -66.76 -11.24 -3.77
CA PHE A 658 -66.90 -10.23 -2.73
C PHE A 658 -65.65 -9.35 -2.61
N HIS A 659 -64.46 -9.97 -2.55
CA HIS A 659 -63.20 -9.24 -2.47
C HIS A 659 -62.97 -8.36 -3.71
N GLY A 660 -63.26 -8.86 -4.91
CA GLY A 660 -63.17 -8.09 -6.16
C GLY A 660 -64.09 -6.86 -6.18
N SER A 661 -65.31 -6.98 -5.65
CA SER A 661 -66.25 -5.86 -5.54
C SER A 661 -65.85 -4.82 -4.49
N VAL A 662 -65.31 -5.28 -3.35
CA VAL A 662 -64.72 -4.38 -2.34
C VAL A 662 -63.56 -3.61 -2.97
N ILE A 663 -62.65 -4.31 -3.65
CA ILE A 663 -61.54 -3.71 -4.39
C ILE A 663 -62.04 -2.66 -5.39
N GLU A 664 -63.04 -2.98 -6.20
CA GLU A 664 -63.56 -2.05 -7.21
C GLU A 664 -64.07 -0.76 -6.58
N SER A 665 -64.73 -0.86 -5.42
CA SER A 665 -65.26 0.27 -4.68
C SER A 665 -64.15 1.19 -4.14
N VAL A 666 -63.04 0.60 -3.66
CA VAL A 666 -61.90 1.39 -3.17
C VAL A 666 -61.07 1.97 -4.33
N SER A 667 -60.82 1.20 -5.39
CA SER A 667 -60.10 1.66 -6.60
C SER A 667 -60.79 2.81 -7.31
N LYS A 668 -62.13 2.85 -7.30
CA LYS A 668 -62.91 3.95 -7.88
C LYS A 668 -63.13 5.13 -6.91
N LYS A 669 -62.55 5.09 -5.70
CA LYS A 669 -62.74 6.09 -4.63
C LYS A 669 -64.23 6.44 -4.40
N ARG A 670 -65.10 5.43 -4.41
CA ARG A 670 -66.55 5.62 -4.23
C ARG A 670 -66.82 6.25 -2.87
N GLN A 671 -67.73 7.23 -2.82
CA GLN A 671 -68.15 7.78 -1.53
C GLN A 671 -68.88 6.71 -0.70
N LEU A 672 -68.87 6.82 0.63
CA LEU A 672 -69.57 5.87 1.53
C LEU A 672 -71.01 5.51 1.12
N ARG A 673 -71.73 6.42 0.45
CA ARG A 673 -73.11 6.22 -0.04
C ARG A 673 -73.19 5.37 -1.31
N GLU A 674 -72.13 5.33 -2.09
CA GLU A 674 -72.02 4.64 -3.39
C GLU A 674 -71.39 3.25 -3.25
N ILE A 675 -70.92 2.90 -2.05
CA ILE A 675 -70.39 1.57 -1.74
C ILE A 675 -71.58 0.61 -1.59
N PRO A 676 -71.69 -0.42 -2.46
CA PRO A 676 -72.81 -1.35 -2.41
C PRO A 676 -72.77 -2.17 -1.11
N VAL A 677 -73.94 -2.36 -0.51
CA VAL A 677 -74.08 -3.26 0.64
C VAL A 677 -74.02 -4.70 0.14
N GLN A 678 -72.96 -5.40 0.50
CA GLN A 678 -72.74 -6.78 0.10
C GLN A 678 -72.43 -7.64 1.31
N GLN A 679 -72.93 -8.86 1.31
CA GLN A 679 -72.70 -9.84 2.35
C GLN A 679 -72.47 -11.20 1.71
N ILE A 680 -71.44 -11.89 2.19
CA ILE A 680 -71.21 -13.29 1.86
C ILE A 680 -71.13 -14.09 3.14
N THR A 681 -71.57 -15.34 3.06
CA THR A 681 -71.43 -16.33 4.12
C THR A 681 -70.88 -17.61 3.50
N TYR A 682 -69.86 -18.17 4.13
CA TYR A 682 -69.21 -19.41 3.70
C TYR A 682 -68.74 -20.22 4.91
N THR A 683 -68.50 -21.51 4.69
CA THR A 683 -67.91 -22.38 5.72
C THR A 683 -66.42 -22.57 5.46
N MET A 684 -65.64 -22.67 6.52
CA MET A 684 -64.22 -23.00 6.48
C MET A 684 -63.94 -24.10 7.50
N ASP A 685 -63.39 -25.21 7.04
CA ASP A 685 -62.91 -26.28 7.91
C ASP A 685 -61.46 -25.98 8.27
N ILE A 686 -61.18 -25.87 9.56
CA ILE A 686 -59.84 -25.63 10.07
C ILE A 686 -59.34 -26.91 10.73
N GLU A 687 -58.26 -27.45 10.19
CA GLU A 687 -57.58 -28.65 10.68
C GLU A 687 -56.18 -28.26 11.14
N ASP A 688 -55.86 -28.51 12.41
CA ASP A 688 -54.51 -28.34 12.93
C ASP A 688 -53.73 -29.65 13.06
N SER A 689 -52.42 -29.55 13.27
CA SER A 689 -51.50 -30.68 13.43
C SER A 689 -51.72 -31.47 14.72
N GLU A 690 -52.55 -30.97 15.63
CA GLU A 690 -52.95 -31.64 16.87
C GLU A 690 -54.25 -32.44 16.69
N SER A 691 -54.72 -32.56 15.44
CA SER A 691 -55.96 -33.25 15.05
C SER A 691 -57.24 -32.56 15.53
N ASN A 692 -57.17 -31.27 15.89
CA ASN A 692 -58.37 -30.47 16.10
C ASN A 692 -58.97 -30.10 14.74
N LEU A 693 -60.21 -30.52 14.51
CA LEU A 693 -60.99 -30.16 13.34
C LEU A 693 -62.18 -29.32 13.81
N THR A 694 -62.23 -28.06 13.37
CA THR A 694 -63.33 -27.14 13.66
C THR A 694 -63.94 -26.62 12.39
N THR A 695 -65.26 -26.46 12.35
CA THR A 695 -65.96 -25.86 11.21
C THR A 695 -66.45 -24.49 11.59
N TRP A 696 -66.08 -23.48 10.80
CA TRP A 696 -66.43 -22.09 11.05
C TRP A 696 -67.39 -21.56 9.99
N LEU A 697 -68.48 -20.95 10.43
CA LEU A 697 -69.36 -20.15 9.59
C LEU A 697 -68.86 -18.70 9.60
N ILE A 698 -68.34 -18.24 8.47
CA ILE A 698 -67.74 -16.91 8.32
C ILE A 698 -68.65 -16.03 7.50
N CYS A 699 -69.00 -14.87 8.03
CA CYS A 699 -69.79 -13.85 7.37
C CYS A 699 -68.96 -12.58 7.17
N ASN A 700 -68.72 -12.21 5.91
CA ASN A 700 -68.07 -10.96 5.55
C ASN A 700 -69.08 -9.99 4.95
N ARG A 701 -68.99 -8.73 5.34
CA ARG A 701 -69.89 -7.67 4.89
C ARG A 701 -69.11 -6.43 4.49
N SER A 702 -69.59 -5.75 3.45
CA SER A 702 -69.15 -4.41 3.06
C SER A 702 -70.35 -3.47 2.92
N GLY A 703 -70.14 -2.19 3.18
CA GLY A 703 -71.15 -1.13 3.09
C GLY A 703 -72.08 -1.06 4.30
N PHE A 704 -72.77 0.08 4.43
CA PHE A 704 -73.72 0.33 5.52
C PHE A 704 -75.17 0.09 5.07
N SER A 705 -75.92 -0.76 5.78
CA SER A 705 -77.37 -0.92 5.53
C SER A 705 -78.19 0.28 5.97
N ALA A 706 -77.73 0.98 7.00
CA ALA A 706 -78.39 2.13 7.60
C ALA A 706 -77.36 3.25 7.75
N LEU A 707 -77.11 3.97 6.65
CA LEU A 707 -76.12 5.04 6.61
C LEU A 707 -76.49 6.22 7.54
N ASP A 708 -77.77 6.37 7.84
CA ASP A 708 -78.37 7.28 8.82
C ASP A 708 -77.93 7.01 10.27
N LYS A 709 -77.53 5.77 10.58
CA LYS A 709 -77.01 5.37 11.90
C LYS A 709 -75.49 5.55 12.03
N VAL A 710 -74.79 5.88 10.95
CA VAL A 710 -73.34 6.10 10.97
C VAL A 710 -73.07 7.47 11.60
N SER A 711 -72.16 7.53 12.56
CA SER A 711 -71.80 8.78 13.23
C SER A 711 -71.38 9.85 12.23
N LYS A 712 -71.86 11.08 12.44
CA LYS A 712 -71.50 12.25 11.61
C LYS A 712 -69.98 12.45 11.52
N ASN A 713 -69.24 12.08 12.57
CA ASN A 713 -67.78 12.17 12.61
C ASN A 713 -67.10 11.20 11.62
N VAL A 714 -67.67 10.00 11.42
CA VAL A 714 -67.14 9.02 10.45
C VAL A 714 -67.44 9.46 9.02
N LEU A 715 -68.64 10.00 8.79
CA LEU A 715 -69.03 10.56 7.50
C LEU A 715 -68.18 11.78 7.13
N SER A 716 -67.89 12.68 8.08
CA SER A 716 -67.03 13.83 7.85
C SER A 716 -65.56 13.43 7.66
N ALA A 717 -65.05 12.52 8.50
CA ALA A 717 -63.67 12.06 8.40
C ALA A 717 -63.41 11.34 7.06
N HIS A 718 -64.35 10.53 6.57
CA HIS A 718 -64.20 9.90 5.25
C HIS A 718 -64.30 10.92 4.12
N LYS A 719 -65.20 11.91 4.22
CA LYS A 719 -65.35 12.98 3.23
C LYS A 719 -64.11 13.88 3.14
N ASN A 720 -63.44 14.12 4.27
CA ASN A 720 -62.23 14.91 4.38
C ASN A 720 -60.95 14.10 4.07
N GLU A 721 -61.08 12.82 3.73
CA GLU A 721 -59.95 11.89 3.57
C GLU A 721 -59.12 11.66 4.85
N ASP A 722 -59.64 12.06 6.01
CA ASP A 722 -59.04 11.83 7.34
C ASP A 722 -59.02 10.33 7.72
N ILE A 723 -59.94 9.54 7.15
CA ILE A 723 -59.96 8.07 7.28
C ILE A 723 -60.04 7.39 5.91
N THR A 724 -59.06 6.54 5.62
CA THR A 724 -58.98 5.75 4.38
C THR A 724 -59.65 4.37 4.48
N LEU A 725 -60.35 4.11 5.59
CA LEU A 725 -60.97 2.82 5.90
C LEU A 725 -62.23 2.57 5.06
N SER A 726 -62.23 1.46 4.32
CA SER A 726 -63.44 0.93 3.65
C SER A 726 -64.36 0.27 4.69
N PRO A 727 -65.69 0.48 4.63
CA PRO A 727 -66.65 -0.09 5.58
C PRO A 727 -66.77 -1.61 5.34
N ARG A 728 -65.83 -2.37 5.88
CA ARG A 728 -65.75 -3.83 5.80
C ARG A 728 -65.68 -4.41 7.22
N GLY A 729 -66.44 -5.45 7.47
CA GLY A 729 -66.41 -6.22 8.71
C GLY A 729 -66.57 -7.71 8.44
N GLY A 730 -66.03 -8.52 9.35
CA GLY A 730 -66.16 -9.97 9.32
C GLY A 730 -66.51 -10.50 10.70
N VAL A 731 -67.35 -11.52 10.75
CA VAL A 731 -67.67 -12.26 11.99
C VAL A 731 -67.57 -13.74 11.66
N ALA A 732 -66.98 -14.51 12.57
CA ALA A 732 -66.88 -15.95 12.47
C ALA A 732 -67.54 -16.59 13.70
N ALA A 733 -68.26 -17.69 13.48
CA ALA A 733 -68.84 -18.50 14.55
C ALA A 733 -68.45 -19.96 14.33
N CYS A 734 -67.92 -20.60 15.37
CA CYS A 734 -67.64 -22.03 15.35
C CYS A 734 -68.97 -22.79 15.40
N ILE A 735 -69.21 -23.68 14.44
CA ILE A 735 -70.47 -24.43 14.30
C ILE A 735 -70.31 -25.93 14.54
N ILE A 736 -69.08 -26.46 14.48
CA ILE A 736 -68.71 -27.85 14.80
C ILE A 736 -67.33 -27.87 15.43
#